data_AF-A0A2R6BMX1-F1
#
_entry.id   AF-A0A2R6BMX1-F1
#
_cell.length_a   1.000
_cell.length_b   1.000
_cell.length_c   1.000
_cell.angle_alpha   90.00
_cell.angle_beta   90.00
_cell.angle_gamma   90.00
#
_symmetry.space_group_name_H-M   'P 1'
#
loop_
_entity.id
_entity.type
_entity.pdbx_description
1 polymer ?
#
loop_
_entity_poly.entity_id
_entity_poly.type
_entity_poly.pdbx_seq_one_letter_code
_entity_poly.pdbx_strand_id
1 'polypeptide(L)'
;MNVLISSSLVVLLVLSLVTPALLVFAPPPTIHASFKSLPHDFVPRRNPEGGLQPFPLPAPTGLASYGSKGNLSTDAVKGSATFDSLNLGVDVIPPPYASNYTFIGTGYGSLQLNAVLWVPGHGVYWTQNVIFIASNTTMEPQVELVNNIWNFSSPTAVLHPQYIRGNGTVSQPVGYYYYVDPVVYNLTFPFTVNLSMGVSSVGAGGVRVSFGYSIASGNGSVYTGVYDSVVLFPTVSGARAYYQIGSYAPNGLPSDVEYVLGGPGGGSFAVVEGISGLISLYYHRDGLFVSVPDAYSYGSDTGETVYFVTVGRDLGDPSAPQGVLSFGNLNSYELWPVTPVLEAFTAVGVSQLTVSGYLFYQAGTGSSFVPLSGQRLTLSLQGLGDASNSMFGNVSVVTSASGSFSATIPVGGVGADQLVVWYNGGVAFNPTYSVTQLEVYPVSLKGVGSYTVGLNGVGVNLSVGTHYIVAPRGAQVTLTVANQTGLGAYQRVLASVFVNGVEVHNETVSLPTSALDVNVTIVGTVQYLVDVVQRTSTGVLNQSFWYDSGSPITLSAQRYIYTNSTSRYAFQGWSVNGELVNSTSLALNVSTPLIVDGVYVEQDLITLSSPLSNVSVWGAVGEPYSLSAPASYGGFPVSYHFKQWSGSLGGSANTLTFVVSRPVSVVAVYSASYTGVIALPIAVFLAGLGVGLLLRRRAKMSPI
;
A
#
# COMPACT_ATOMS: atom_id res chain seq x y z
N MET A 1 31.58 92.57 -55.87
CA MET A 1 31.12 93.12 -54.57
C MET A 1 30.85 91.91 -53.71
N ASN A 2 31.69 91.52 -52.74
CA ASN A 2 32.38 92.30 -51.69
C ASN A 2 31.31 93.01 -50.84
N VAL A 3 31.20 92.82 -49.51
CA VAL A 3 32.11 92.39 -48.42
C VAL A 3 31.26 91.49 -47.45
N LEU A 4 31.65 90.32 -46.90
CA LEU A 4 32.66 89.97 -45.85
C LEU A 4 32.36 90.67 -44.47
N ILE A 5 32.57 90.17 -43.25
CA ILE A 5 33.06 88.92 -42.56
C ILE A 5 32.33 88.90 -41.18
N SER A 6 31.78 87.80 -40.62
CA SER A 6 32.43 86.75 -39.77
C SER A 6 31.37 85.65 -39.45
N SER A 7 31.61 84.33 -39.29
CA SER A 7 32.54 83.51 -38.47
C SER A 7 32.40 83.68 -36.94
N SER A 8 32.23 82.64 -36.08
CA SER A 8 32.07 81.18 -36.28
C SER A 8 31.63 80.46 -34.98
N LEU A 9 31.17 79.20 -35.11
CA LEU A 9 31.18 78.09 -34.11
C LEU A 9 30.16 78.00 -32.94
N VAL A 10 29.81 76.73 -32.62
CA VAL A 10 29.55 76.14 -31.27
C VAL A 10 28.15 76.24 -30.59
N VAL A 11 27.42 75.10 -30.67
CA VAL A 11 26.79 74.32 -29.54
C VAL A 11 25.33 74.59 -29.05
N LEU A 12 24.56 73.48 -29.09
CA LEU A 12 23.39 73.00 -28.30
C LEU A 12 22.00 73.72 -28.23
N LEU A 13 20.99 72.91 -28.60
CA LEU A 13 19.74 72.57 -27.86
C LEU A 13 18.52 73.54 -27.80
N VAL A 14 17.34 72.91 -27.63
CA VAL A 14 16.05 73.43 -27.09
C VAL A 14 15.18 74.36 -27.98
N LEU A 15 14.07 73.78 -28.48
CA LEU A 15 12.70 74.34 -28.66
C LEU A 15 12.49 75.62 -29.54
N SER A 16 11.33 75.89 -30.17
CA SER A 16 10.00 75.20 -30.24
C SER A 16 9.11 75.83 -31.35
N LEU A 17 7.91 75.25 -31.55
CA LEU A 17 6.69 75.91 -32.11
C LEU A 17 6.71 76.27 -33.63
N VAL A 18 5.61 76.23 -34.41
CA VAL A 18 4.16 75.98 -34.16
C VAL A 18 3.55 75.10 -35.28
N THR A 19 2.75 74.08 -34.93
CA THR A 19 1.70 73.32 -35.70
C THR A 19 1.85 72.95 -37.20
N PRO A 20 1.25 71.82 -37.60
CA PRO A 20 0.02 71.95 -38.40
C PRO A 20 -1.20 71.17 -37.87
N ALA A 21 -2.39 71.62 -38.31
CA ALA A 21 -3.69 70.95 -38.43
C ALA A 21 -4.14 69.87 -37.39
N LEU A 22 -5.30 70.10 -36.78
CA LEU A 22 -6.05 69.08 -36.04
C LEU A 22 -6.45 67.91 -36.94
N LEU A 23 -6.00 66.70 -36.60
CA LEU A 23 -6.71 65.45 -36.88
C LEU A 23 -7.25 64.92 -35.54
N VAL A 24 -8.55 65.13 -35.29
CA VAL A 24 -9.20 64.67 -34.07
C VAL A 24 -9.52 63.17 -34.19
N PHE A 25 -8.60 62.34 -33.73
CA PHE A 25 -8.91 60.97 -33.31
C PHE A 25 -9.19 60.97 -31.82
N ALA A 26 -10.44 60.64 -31.45
CA ALA A 26 -10.86 60.45 -30.07
C ALA A 26 -11.78 59.22 -29.96
N PRO A 27 -11.18 58.02 -29.96
CA PRO A 27 -11.60 56.98 -29.01
C PRO A 27 -10.38 56.24 -28.39
N PRO A 28 -10.57 55.42 -27.34
CA PRO A 28 -11.82 55.16 -26.61
C PRO A 28 -11.75 55.57 -25.11
N PRO A 29 -12.86 56.09 -24.56
CA PRO A 29 -13.40 55.67 -23.27
C PRO A 29 -14.46 54.58 -23.55
N THR A 30 -14.29 53.30 -23.23
CA THR A 30 -14.07 52.68 -21.89
C THR A 30 -15.27 52.86 -20.97
N ILE A 31 -15.84 51.74 -20.47
CA ILE A 31 -17.03 51.65 -19.61
C ILE A 31 -17.15 52.83 -18.62
N HIS A 32 -18.09 53.73 -18.89
CA HIS A 32 -18.71 54.57 -17.87
C HIS A 32 -20.19 54.21 -17.88
N ALA A 33 -20.71 53.63 -16.79
CA ALA A 33 -22.03 52.96 -16.77
C ALA A 33 -23.16 53.76 -17.44
N SER A 34 -23.82 53.16 -18.46
CA SER A 34 -24.83 53.81 -19.30
C SER A 34 -26.22 53.93 -18.65
N PHE A 35 -26.28 54.49 -17.45
CA PHE A 35 -27.53 54.92 -16.79
C PHE A 35 -28.26 56.04 -17.57
N LYS A 36 -27.65 56.60 -18.62
CA LYS A 36 -28.30 57.58 -19.50
C LYS A 36 -29.42 57.00 -20.37
N SER A 37 -29.54 55.67 -20.43
CA SER A 37 -30.61 54.94 -21.10
C SER A 37 -31.24 53.82 -20.24
N LEU A 38 -30.50 53.27 -19.27
CA LEU A 38 -31.11 52.46 -18.20
C LEU A 38 -31.86 53.37 -17.22
N PRO A 39 -33.17 53.22 -17.02
CA PRO A 39 -33.92 54.10 -16.13
C PRO A 39 -33.41 53.98 -14.68
N HIS A 40 -33.01 55.12 -14.11
CA HIS A 40 -32.32 55.25 -12.80
C HIS A 40 -33.11 54.76 -11.56
N ASP A 41 -34.36 54.32 -11.72
CA ASP A 41 -35.34 54.17 -10.63
C ASP A 41 -35.44 52.75 -10.01
N PHE A 42 -34.69 51.76 -10.51
CA PHE A 42 -35.02 50.36 -10.24
C PHE A 42 -34.26 49.66 -9.10
N VAL A 43 -35.08 49.07 -8.23
CA VAL A 43 -34.73 48.57 -6.90
C VAL A 43 -34.54 47.05 -6.92
N PRO A 44 -33.39 46.50 -6.50
CA PRO A 44 -33.35 45.15 -5.95
C PRO A 44 -34.09 45.11 -4.59
N ARG A 45 -35.42 44.90 -4.64
CA ARG A 45 -36.26 44.45 -3.51
C ARG A 45 -37.69 44.10 -3.96
N ARG A 46 -38.05 42.82 -3.78
CA ARG A 46 -38.91 42.35 -2.68
C ARG A 46 -39.72 41.13 -3.13
N ASN A 47 -39.32 39.93 -2.70
CA ASN A 47 -40.20 38.76 -2.79
C ASN A 47 -41.40 38.99 -1.81
N PRO A 48 -42.67 39.01 -2.27
CA PRO A 48 -43.79 39.43 -1.42
C PRO A 48 -44.15 38.43 -0.30
N GLU A 49 -43.79 37.16 -0.45
CA GLU A 49 -44.47 36.05 0.24
C GLU A 49 -43.71 35.49 1.46
N GLY A 50 -42.47 35.92 1.70
CA GLY A 50 -41.67 35.43 2.83
C GLY A 50 -41.29 33.94 2.77
N GLY A 51 -41.43 33.32 1.59
CA GLY A 51 -41.01 31.94 1.35
C GLY A 51 -39.49 31.78 1.34
N LEU A 52 -39.03 30.59 1.70
CA LEU A 52 -37.62 30.21 1.67
C LEU A 52 -37.08 30.27 0.23
N GLN A 53 -35.99 31.03 0.01
CA GLN A 53 -35.08 30.76 -1.12
C GLN A 53 -34.60 29.30 -0.96
N PRO A 54 -34.76 28.43 -1.98
CA PRO A 54 -34.14 28.65 -3.28
C PRO A 54 -35.09 28.48 -4.49
N PHE A 55 -34.94 29.32 -5.51
CA PHE A 55 -35.67 29.17 -6.77
C PHE A 55 -34.98 28.19 -7.76
N PRO A 56 -35.74 27.28 -8.41
CA PRO A 56 -35.32 26.58 -9.61
C PRO A 56 -35.56 27.45 -10.87
N LEU A 57 -34.96 28.64 -10.87
CA LEU A 57 -35.00 29.65 -11.95
C LEU A 57 -33.55 30.17 -12.17
N PRO A 58 -33.29 31.05 -13.16
CA PRO A 58 -31.96 31.63 -13.32
C PRO A 58 -31.51 32.33 -12.03
N ALA A 59 -30.25 32.20 -11.68
CA ALA A 59 -29.66 32.75 -10.47
C ALA A 59 -28.35 33.48 -10.80
N PRO A 60 -27.87 34.39 -9.93
CA PRO A 60 -26.47 34.79 -9.96
C PRO A 60 -25.59 33.54 -9.75
N THR A 61 -24.62 33.31 -10.63
CA THR A 61 -23.87 32.03 -10.68
C THR A 61 -22.40 32.24 -10.33
N GLY A 62 -21.85 31.42 -9.44
CA GLY A 62 -20.49 31.60 -8.93
C GLY A 62 -20.26 30.79 -7.65
N LEU A 63 -19.83 31.45 -6.57
CA LEU A 63 -19.72 30.83 -5.25
C LEU A 63 -20.53 31.62 -4.23
N ALA A 64 -21.35 30.96 -3.42
CA ALA A 64 -21.96 31.54 -2.23
C ALA A 64 -21.79 30.63 -1.01
N SER A 65 -21.55 31.19 0.17
CA SER A 65 -21.52 30.48 1.44
C SER A 65 -22.69 30.92 2.31
N TYR A 66 -23.56 29.96 2.63
CA TYR A 66 -24.74 30.17 3.46
C TYR A 66 -24.51 29.76 4.92
N GLY A 67 -23.26 29.48 5.30
CA GLY A 67 -22.88 29.06 6.65
C GLY A 67 -23.51 27.73 7.04
N SER A 68 -23.44 26.73 6.16
CA SER A 68 -24.01 25.38 6.38
C SER A 68 -23.37 24.67 7.58
N LYS A 69 -22.19 25.12 8.04
CA LYS A 69 -21.53 24.69 9.28
C LYS A 69 -21.85 25.53 10.53
N GLY A 70 -22.79 26.46 10.42
CA GLY A 70 -23.23 27.37 11.49
C GLY A 70 -22.65 28.78 11.36
N ASN A 71 -23.24 29.71 12.12
CA ASN A 71 -22.95 31.14 12.06
C ASN A 71 -21.47 31.47 12.25
N LEU A 72 -20.86 32.13 11.26
CA LEU A 72 -19.51 32.65 11.32
C LEU A 72 -19.53 34.18 11.24
N SER A 73 -18.68 34.84 12.04
CA SER A 73 -18.46 36.29 11.98
C SER A 73 -17.02 36.60 11.57
N THR A 74 -16.83 37.56 10.68
CA THR A 74 -15.52 37.98 10.14
C THR A 74 -15.46 39.50 9.98
N ASP A 75 -14.27 40.08 9.98
CA ASP A 75 -14.00 41.49 9.73
C ASP A 75 -13.68 41.81 8.27
N ALA A 76 -13.42 40.81 7.41
CA ALA A 76 -13.27 41.02 5.97
C ALA A 76 -13.63 39.80 5.12
N VAL A 77 -14.04 40.06 3.87
CA VAL A 77 -14.36 39.05 2.84
C VAL A 77 -13.61 39.36 1.54
N LYS A 78 -13.34 38.33 0.74
CA LYS A 78 -12.62 38.46 -0.53
C LYS A 78 -13.13 37.45 -1.56
N GLY A 79 -13.39 37.91 -2.79
CA GLY A 79 -13.55 37.09 -3.98
C GLY A 79 -12.29 37.11 -4.85
N SER A 80 -12.02 36.01 -5.57
CA SER A 80 -10.99 35.94 -6.62
C SER A 80 -11.52 35.14 -7.81
N ALA A 81 -11.50 35.70 -9.00
CA ALA A 81 -11.93 35.03 -10.23
C ALA A 81 -10.93 35.31 -11.35
N THR A 82 -10.44 34.24 -11.98
CA THR A 82 -9.64 34.31 -13.21
C THR A 82 -10.52 33.87 -14.37
N PHE A 83 -10.58 34.70 -15.41
CA PHE A 83 -11.24 34.40 -16.67
C PHE A 83 -10.16 34.12 -17.72
N ASP A 84 -10.13 32.91 -18.26
CA ASP A 84 -9.33 32.55 -19.43
C ASP A 84 -10.10 32.88 -20.73
N SER A 85 -11.43 32.85 -20.67
CA SER A 85 -12.32 33.40 -21.69
C SER A 85 -13.64 33.86 -21.06
N LEU A 86 -14.24 34.92 -21.62
CA LEU A 86 -15.57 35.42 -21.26
C LEU A 86 -16.21 36.14 -22.47
N ASN A 87 -17.21 35.51 -23.08
CA ASN A 87 -18.03 36.08 -24.15
C ASN A 87 -19.46 36.28 -23.63
N LEU A 88 -19.82 37.53 -23.36
CA LEU A 88 -21.15 37.95 -22.95
C LEU A 88 -22.00 38.23 -24.20
N GLY A 89 -23.14 37.55 -24.31
CA GLY A 89 -24.14 37.73 -25.36
C GLY A 89 -25.09 38.88 -25.04
N VAL A 90 -26.41 38.63 -25.03
CA VAL A 90 -27.43 39.65 -24.76
C VAL A 90 -27.64 39.91 -23.26
N ASP A 91 -27.96 41.16 -22.92
CA ASP A 91 -28.29 41.61 -21.57
C ASP A 91 -29.67 42.32 -21.52
N VAL A 92 -30.53 41.92 -20.58
CA VAL A 92 -31.99 42.16 -20.61
C VAL A 92 -32.59 42.33 -19.20
N ILE A 93 -33.49 43.31 -19.01
CA ILE A 93 -34.33 43.42 -17.80
C ILE A 93 -35.64 42.64 -18.02
N PRO A 94 -35.94 41.59 -17.23
CA PRO A 94 -37.22 40.86 -17.28
C PRO A 94 -38.30 41.53 -16.40
N PRO A 95 -39.58 41.16 -16.58
CA PRO A 95 -40.60 41.38 -15.55
C PRO A 95 -40.26 40.62 -14.26
N PRO A 96 -40.55 41.17 -13.06
CA PRO A 96 -41.31 42.40 -12.80
C PRO A 96 -40.47 43.69 -12.83
N TYR A 97 -39.15 43.61 -13.01
CA TYR A 97 -38.25 44.78 -12.98
C TYR A 97 -38.46 45.75 -14.15
N ALA A 98 -38.99 45.25 -15.27
CA ALA A 98 -39.57 46.03 -16.35
C ALA A 98 -40.98 45.53 -16.72
N SER A 99 -41.79 46.35 -17.40
CA SER A 99 -43.15 45.95 -17.83
C SER A 99 -43.15 44.85 -18.89
N ASN A 100 -42.05 44.70 -19.63
CA ASN A 100 -41.77 43.67 -20.62
C ASN A 100 -40.27 43.33 -20.57
N TYR A 101 -39.86 42.22 -21.16
CA TYR A 101 -38.44 41.92 -21.42
C TYR A 101 -37.80 43.05 -22.23
N THR A 102 -36.92 43.81 -21.59
CA THR A 102 -36.36 45.06 -22.10
C THR A 102 -34.88 44.84 -22.37
N PHE A 103 -34.50 44.78 -23.64
CA PHE A 103 -33.11 44.67 -24.08
C PHE A 103 -32.30 45.91 -23.67
N ILE A 104 -31.15 45.69 -23.04
CA ILE A 104 -30.23 46.74 -22.59
C ILE A 104 -29.10 46.90 -23.61
N GLY A 105 -28.51 45.78 -24.02
CA GLY A 105 -27.31 45.73 -24.84
C GLY A 105 -26.81 44.31 -25.08
N THR A 106 -25.56 44.25 -25.50
CA THR A 106 -24.80 43.01 -25.73
C THR A 106 -23.37 43.19 -25.26
N GLY A 107 -22.81 42.17 -24.62
CA GLY A 107 -21.45 42.19 -24.12
C GLY A 107 -21.31 42.56 -22.64
N TYR A 108 -22.40 42.82 -21.92
CA TYR A 108 -22.34 43.35 -20.55
C TYR A 108 -22.77 42.34 -19.48
N GLY A 109 -22.16 42.46 -18.31
CA GLY A 109 -22.49 41.69 -17.11
C GLY A 109 -21.85 42.31 -15.89
N SER A 110 -22.04 41.68 -14.73
CA SER A 110 -21.38 42.07 -13.49
C SER A 110 -20.76 40.88 -12.77
N LEU A 111 -19.72 41.16 -11.98
CA LEU A 111 -19.12 40.24 -11.01
C LEU A 111 -19.20 40.90 -9.64
N GLN A 112 -20.00 40.32 -8.76
CA GLN A 112 -20.45 40.94 -7.50
C GLN A 112 -19.88 40.17 -6.30
N LEU A 113 -19.12 40.84 -5.43
CA LEU A 113 -18.78 40.35 -4.09
C LEU A 113 -19.73 41.00 -3.08
N ASN A 114 -20.72 40.23 -2.62
CA ASN A 114 -21.75 40.71 -1.72
C ASN A 114 -21.63 40.03 -0.36
N ALA A 115 -21.92 40.75 0.72
CA ALA A 115 -21.91 40.19 2.08
C ALA A 115 -22.79 41.00 3.04
N VAL A 116 -23.37 40.31 4.03
CA VAL A 116 -24.22 40.95 5.05
C VAL A 116 -23.42 41.41 6.27
N LEU A 117 -23.31 42.73 6.41
CA LEU A 117 -22.68 43.46 7.51
C LEU A 117 -23.65 43.69 8.67
N TRP A 118 -23.33 43.15 9.84
CA TRP A 118 -24.06 43.40 11.09
C TRP A 118 -23.36 44.47 11.93
N VAL A 119 -24.15 45.45 12.39
CA VAL A 119 -23.71 46.49 13.34
C VAL A 119 -24.64 46.46 14.56
N PRO A 120 -24.30 45.68 15.61
CA PRO A 120 -25.15 45.53 16.80
C PRO A 120 -25.53 46.88 17.44
N GLY A 121 -26.81 47.03 17.78
CA GLY A 121 -27.38 48.27 18.30
C GLY A 121 -27.73 49.33 17.23
N HIS A 122 -27.36 49.10 15.97
CA HIS A 122 -27.52 50.07 14.88
C HIS A 122 -28.34 49.55 13.69
N GLY A 123 -28.03 48.35 13.20
CA GLY A 123 -28.72 47.78 12.04
C GLY A 123 -27.96 46.65 11.36
N VAL A 124 -28.56 46.13 10.29
CA VAL A 124 -27.97 45.15 9.37
C VAL A 124 -27.96 45.76 7.97
N TYR A 125 -26.86 45.55 7.25
CA TYR A 125 -26.58 46.15 5.96
C TYR A 125 -26.07 45.08 5.00
N TRP A 126 -26.33 45.23 3.72
CA TRP A 126 -25.74 44.39 2.67
C TRP A 126 -24.83 45.29 1.85
N THR A 127 -23.56 44.92 1.75
CA THR A 127 -22.53 45.71 1.05
C THR A 127 -22.12 44.93 -0.18
N GLN A 128 -22.14 45.59 -1.33
CA GLN A 128 -21.70 45.02 -2.60
C GLN A 128 -20.41 45.71 -3.05
N ASN A 129 -19.38 44.94 -3.38
CA ASN A 129 -18.24 45.38 -4.17
C ASN A 129 -18.37 44.73 -5.54
N VAL A 130 -18.65 45.52 -6.58
CA VAL A 130 -19.03 45.05 -7.91
C VAL A 130 -18.00 45.52 -8.94
N ILE A 131 -17.73 44.66 -9.91
CA ILE A 131 -17.18 45.08 -11.20
C ILE A 131 -18.25 44.94 -12.28
N PHE A 132 -18.42 46.00 -13.06
CA PHE A 132 -19.11 45.96 -14.35
C PHE A 132 -18.12 45.44 -15.40
N ILE A 133 -18.52 44.42 -16.16
CA ILE A 133 -17.70 43.82 -17.20
C ILE A 133 -18.32 44.13 -18.56
N ALA A 134 -17.48 44.53 -19.53
CA ALA A 134 -17.81 44.51 -20.95
C ALA A 134 -16.81 43.61 -21.69
N SER A 135 -17.27 42.52 -22.31
CA SER A 135 -16.40 41.53 -22.97
C SER A 135 -17.20 40.62 -23.92
N ASN A 136 -16.88 40.63 -25.22
CA ASN A 136 -17.49 39.73 -26.21
C ASN A 136 -16.58 39.50 -27.44
N THR A 137 -17.01 38.69 -28.41
CA THR A 137 -16.25 38.39 -29.64
C THR A 137 -15.78 39.60 -30.48
N THR A 138 -16.29 40.80 -30.21
CA THR A 138 -15.89 42.06 -30.87
C THR A 138 -15.33 43.12 -29.90
N MET A 139 -15.18 42.79 -28.61
CA MET A 139 -14.78 43.71 -27.54
C MET A 139 -13.72 43.06 -26.62
N GLU A 140 -12.52 43.62 -26.59
CA GLU A 140 -11.51 43.31 -25.57
C GLU A 140 -12.08 43.59 -24.16
N PRO A 141 -11.75 42.78 -23.14
CA PRO A 141 -12.37 42.88 -21.84
C PRO A 141 -12.05 44.20 -21.14
N GLN A 142 -13.09 44.92 -20.72
CA GLN A 142 -13.01 46.14 -19.92
C GLN A 142 -13.73 45.95 -18.57
N VAL A 143 -13.27 46.67 -17.54
CA VAL A 143 -13.92 46.68 -16.23
C VAL A 143 -14.00 48.09 -15.60
N GLU A 144 -15.12 48.39 -14.94
CA GLU A 144 -15.39 49.58 -14.11
C GLU A 144 -15.79 49.12 -12.69
N LEU A 145 -15.34 49.83 -11.65
CA LEU A 145 -15.58 49.49 -10.23
C LEU A 145 -16.79 50.23 -9.67
N VAL A 146 -17.70 49.52 -9.00
CA VAL A 146 -18.90 50.10 -8.38
C VAL A 146 -19.14 49.45 -7.03
N ASN A 147 -19.36 50.25 -5.98
CA ASN A 147 -19.88 49.74 -4.71
C ASN A 147 -21.28 50.26 -4.43
N ASN A 148 -22.01 49.52 -3.59
CA ASN A 148 -23.22 50.01 -2.99
C ASN A 148 -23.46 49.43 -1.58
N ILE A 149 -24.33 50.09 -0.80
CA ILE A 149 -24.75 49.64 0.53
C ILE A 149 -26.27 49.79 0.69
N TRP A 150 -26.92 48.70 1.06
CA TRP A 150 -28.37 48.59 1.30
C TRP A 150 -28.67 48.38 2.78
N ASN A 151 -29.79 48.92 3.26
CA ASN A 151 -30.25 48.74 4.65
C ASN A 151 -31.11 47.48 4.78
N PHE A 152 -30.56 46.39 5.33
CA PHE A 152 -31.21 45.09 5.51
C PHE A 152 -31.95 44.96 6.86
N SER A 153 -31.99 46.03 7.67
CA SER A 153 -32.60 46.04 9.01
C SER A 153 -34.12 45.81 9.05
N SER A 154 -34.81 45.89 7.90
CA SER A 154 -36.19 45.40 7.70
C SER A 154 -36.52 45.35 6.20
N PRO A 155 -37.63 44.72 5.77
CA PRO A 155 -38.08 44.74 4.37
C PRO A 155 -38.44 46.14 3.82
N THR A 156 -38.60 47.14 4.69
CA THR A 156 -38.93 48.53 4.35
C THR A 156 -37.84 49.52 4.77
N ALA A 157 -36.71 49.04 5.28
CA ALA A 157 -35.63 49.89 5.77
C ALA A 157 -34.87 50.54 4.60
N VAL A 158 -34.83 51.87 4.62
CA VAL A 158 -34.05 52.72 3.69
C VAL A 158 -32.81 53.27 4.38
N LEU A 159 -31.80 53.63 3.59
CA LEU A 159 -30.61 54.36 4.04
C LEU A 159 -30.83 55.86 3.91
N HIS A 160 -30.27 56.66 4.83
CA HIS A 160 -30.44 58.11 4.86
C HIS A 160 -29.08 58.83 4.77
N PRO A 161 -28.92 59.92 4.00
CA PRO A 161 -27.63 60.63 3.83
C PRO A 161 -26.93 61.09 5.12
N GLN A 162 -27.63 61.20 6.25
CA GLN A 162 -27.04 61.57 7.53
C GLN A 162 -26.30 60.42 8.24
N TYR A 163 -26.58 59.18 7.85
CA TYR A 163 -26.02 57.97 8.48
C TYR A 163 -24.87 57.36 7.67
N ILE A 164 -24.40 58.02 6.61
CA ILE A 164 -23.34 57.50 5.74
C ILE A 164 -22.52 58.61 5.08
N ARG A 165 -21.21 58.39 4.90
CA ARG A 165 -20.28 59.25 4.16
C ARG A 165 -19.31 58.38 3.36
N GLY A 166 -18.97 58.79 2.14
CA GLY A 166 -17.95 58.16 1.29
C GLY A 166 -17.79 59.00 0.02
N ASN A 167 -17.23 58.43 -1.04
CA ASN A 167 -17.06 59.13 -2.33
C ASN A 167 -18.38 59.29 -3.11
N GLY A 168 -19.38 58.45 -2.81
CA GLY A 168 -20.68 58.38 -3.49
C GLY A 168 -21.84 59.09 -2.80
N THR A 169 -23.06 58.69 -3.15
CA THR A 169 -24.31 59.33 -2.71
C THR A 169 -25.38 58.30 -2.36
N VAL A 170 -26.45 58.75 -1.68
CA VAL A 170 -27.63 57.91 -1.40
C VAL A 170 -28.70 58.16 -2.46
N SER A 171 -29.02 57.14 -3.24
CA SER A 171 -30.09 57.14 -4.24
C SER A 171 -31.44 57.52 -3.61
N GLN A 172 -32.26 58.28 -4.36
CA GLN A 172 -33.59 58.73 -3.96
C GLN A 172 -34.58 58.41 -5.10
N PRO A 173 -35.80 57.93 -4.81
CA PRO A 173 -36.38 57.71 -3.47
C PRO A 173 -35.92 56.39 -2.79
N VAL A 174 -35.12 55.58 -3.47
CA VAL A 174 -34.88 54.17 -3.11
C VAL A 174 -34.13 53.97 -1.79
N GLY A 175 -33.19 54.86 -1.45
CA GLY A 175 -32.48 54.80 -0.17
C GLY A 175 -31.43 53.70 -0.07
N TYR A 176 -30.52 53.63 -1.04
CA TYR A 176 -29.26 52.87 -0.96
C TYR A 176 -28.09 53.81 -1.29
N TYR A 177 -26.92 53.56 -0.73
CA TYR A 177 -25.70 54.29 -1.10
C TYR A 177 -25.03 53.62 -2.29
N TYR A 178 -24.45 54.39 -3.21
CA TYR A 178 -23.63 53.87 -4.30
C TYR A 178 -22.51 54.84 -4.68
N TYR A 179 -21.41 54.30 -5.18
CA TYR A 179 -20.31 55.03 -5.82
C TYR A 179 -19.81 54.25 -7.04
N VAL A 180 -19.48 54.97 -8.11
CA VAL A 180 -18.88 54.46 -9.34
C VAL A 180 -17.49 55.09 -9.45
N ASP A 181 -16.44 54.27 -9.58
CA ASP A 181 -15.08 54.74 -9.79
C ASP A 181 -14.92 55.20 -11.25
N PRO A 182 -14.54 56.46 -11.53
CA PRO A 182 -14.41 56.96 -12.90
C PRO A 182 -13.16 56.42 -13.63
N VAL A 183 -12.55 55.35 -13.13
CA VAL A 183 -11.38 54.69 -13.70
C VAL A 183 -11.80 53.39 -14.34
N VAL A 184 -11.44 53.22 -15.60
CA VAL A 184 -11.76 52.03 -16.39
C VAL A 184 -10.49 51.31 -16.79
N TYR A 185 -10.46 50.00 -16.58
CA TYR A 185 -9.30 49.17 -16.83
C TYR A 185 -9.53 48.38 -18.10
N ASN A 186 -8.67 48.59 -19.11
CA ASN A 186 -8.62 47.76 -20.32
C ASN A 186 -7.74 46.55 -20.03
N LEU A 187 -8.28 45.36 -20.22
CA LEU A 187 -7.64 44.09 -19.90
C LEU A 187 -7.42 43.26 -21.17
N THR A 188 -6.71 42.16 -21.02
CA THR A 188 -6.57 41.10 -22.04
C THR A 188 -6.64 39.74 -21.34
N PHE A 189 -7.21 38.73 -21.99
CA PHE A 189 -7.23 37.37 -21.43
C PHE A 189 -5.82 36.74 -21.30
N PRO A 190 -5.59 35.87 -20.30
CA PRO A 190 -6.43 35.64 -19.12
C PRO A 190 -6.35 36.84 -18.16
N PHE A 191 -7.43 37.17 -17.45
CA PHE A 191 -7.41 38.22 -16.44
C PHE A 191 -8.01 37.77 -15.10
N THR A 192 -7.44 38.24 -13.99
CA THR A 192 -7.87 37.91 -12.63
C THR A 192 -8.40 39.13 -11.91
N VAL A 193 -9.67 39.08 -11.49
CA VAL A 193 -10.29 40.05 -10.59
C VAL A 193 -10.29 39.50 -9.16
N ASN A 194 -9.64 40.23 -8.25
CA ASN A 194 -9.84 40.09 -6.82
C ASN A 194 -10.65 41.30 -6.33
N LEU A 195 -11.78 41.06 -5.67
CA LEU A 195 -12.49 42.09 -4.90
C LEU A 195 -12.40 41.77 -3.42
N SER A 196 -12.39 42.79 -2.57
CA SER A 196 -12.43 42.63 -1.12
C SER A 196 -13.26 43.69 -0.43
N MET A 197 -13.83 43.34 0.72
CA MET A 197 -14.47 44.29 1.62
C MET A 197 -13.98 44.05 3.04
N GLY A 198 -13.57 45.11 3.74
CA GLY A 198 -13.10 45.03 5.12
C GLY A 198 -13.77 46.07 6.00
N VAL A 199 -14.16 45.68 7.21
CA VAL A 199 -14.80 46.56 8.20
C VAL A 199 -13.91 46.86 9.39
N SER A 200 -14.01 48.09 9.89
CA SER A 200 -13.26 48.57 11.05
C SER A 200 -14.09 49.59 11.83
N SER A 201 -13.90 49.66 13.15
CA SER A 201 -14.41 50.79 13.94
C SER A 201 -13.48 52.00 13.76
N VAL A 202 -14.04 53.22 13.85
CA VAL A 202 -13.26 54.46 13.74
C VAL A 202 -13.57 55.41 14.88
N GLY A 203 -12.66 56.35 15.17
CA GLY A 203 -12.84 57.30 16.28
C GLY A 203 -13.91 58.37 16.01
N ALA A 204 -14.14 58.69 14.75
CA ALA A 204 -15.14 59.65 14.28
C ALA A 204 -16.04 58.97 13.23
N GLY A 205 -17.09 58.30 13.72
CA GLY A 205 -17.98 57.45 12.94
C GLY A 205 -18.12 56.05 13.54
N GLY A 206 -19.30 55.43 13.39
CA GLY A 206 -19.56 54.10 13.93
C GLY A 206 -18.71 53.01 13.27
N VAL A 207 -18.75 52.90 11.95
CA VAL A 207 -18.09 51.81 11.20
C VAL A 207 -17.54 52.34 9.88
N ARG A 208 -16.33 51.95 9.49
CA ARG A 208 -15.81 52.10 8.13
C ARG A 208 -15.88 50.76 7.39
N VAL A 209 -16.49 50.77 6.21
CA VAL A 209 -16.41 49.72 5.18
C VAL A 209 -15.42 50.17 4.11
N SER A 210 -14.46 49.34 3.74
CA SER A 210 -13.42 49.68 2.74
C SER A 210 -13.56 48.77 1.53
N PHE A 211 -13.71 49.35 0.34
CA PHE A 211 -13.95 48.62 -0.91
C PHE A 211 -12.64 48.49 -1.71
N GLY A 212 -12.02 47.31 -1.63
CA GLY A 212 -10.70 47.02 -2.18
C GLY A 212 -10.75 46.18 -3.47
N TYR A 213 -9.72 46.30 -4.30
CA TYR A 213 -9.56 45.51 -5.51
C TYR A 213 -8.09 45.18 -5.83
N SER A 214 -7.88 44.10 -6.59
CA SER A 214 -6.66 43.83 -7.34
C SER A 214 -7.00 43.12 -8.65
N ILE A 215 -6.75 43.80 -9.77
CA ILE A 215 -7.02 43.34 -11.14
C ILE A 215 -5.68 43.06 -11.82
N ALA A 216 -5.46 41.82 -12.26
CA ALA A 216 -4.29 41.44 -13.07
C ALA A 216 -4.75 41.11 -14.49
N SER A 217 -4.04 41.61 -15.50
CA SER A 217 -4.33 41.45 -16.93
C SER A 217 -3.28 40.56 -17.61
N GLY A 218 -3.69 39.80 -18.64
CA GLY A 218 -2.79 38.89 -19.39
C GLY A 218 -1.60 39.59 -20.06
N ASN A 219 -1.68 40.91 -20.28
CA ASN A 219 -0.58 41.76 -20.74
C ASN A 219 0.46 42.10 -19.64
N GLY A 220 0.31 41.55 -18.43
CA GLY A 220 1.20 41.77 -17.28
C GLY A 220 0.88 43.00 -16.44
N SER A 221 -0.14 43.78 -16.79
CA SER A 221 -0.56 44.95 -15.99
C SER A 221 -1.29 44.51 -14.72
N VAL A 222 -0.97 45.14 -13.59
CA VAL A 222 -1.63 44.91 -12.30
C VAL A 222 -2.09 46.25 -11.71
N TYR A 223 -3.37 46.34 -11.39
CA TYR A 223 -4.02 47.51 -10.80
C TYR A 223 -4.57 47.13 -9.43
N THR A 224 -4.32 47.92 -8.38
CA THR A 224 -4.86 47.63 -7.05
C THR A 224 -5.04 48.91 -6.24
N GLY A 225 -6.03 48.89 -5.34
CA GLY A 225 -6.29 49.99 -4.43
C GLY A 225 -7.56 49.78 -3.60
N VAL A 226 -7.98 50.87 -2.97
CA VAL A 226 -9.29 51.01 -2.31
C VAL A 226 -9.94 52.24 -2.93
N TYR A 227 -11.02 52.04 -3.69
CA TYR A 227 -11.66 53.11 -4.48
C TYR A 227 -12.74 53.88 -3.68
N ASP A 228 -13.21 53.30 -2.58
CA ASP A 228 -14.10 53.97 -1.62
C ASP A 228 -13.87 53.49 -0.19
N SER A 229 -14.17 54.34 0.78
CA SER A 229 -13.99 54.10 2.22
C SER A 229 -15.14 54.74 2.98
N VAL A 230 -16.18 53.95 3.15
CA VAL A 230 -17.53 54.40 3.50
C VAL A 230 -17.75 54.32 5.00
N VAL A 231 -17.99 55.46 5.64
CA VAL A 231 -18.24 55.58 7.08
C VAL A 231 -19.75 55.60 7.36
N LEU A 232 -20.26 54.51 7.94
CA LEU A 232 -21.58 54.43 8.54
C LEU A 232 -21.60 55.12 9.91
N PHE A 233 -22.73 55.75 10.21
CA PHE A 233 -22.98 56.52 11.45
C PHE A 233 -21.88 57.54 11.76
N PRO A 234 -21.58 58.50 10.84
CA PRO A 234 -20.43 59.42 10.94
C PRO A 234 -20.44 60.34 12.17
N THR A 235 -21.57 60.45 12.87
CA THR A 235 -21.77 61.26 14.09
C THR A 235 -21.70 60.46 15.39
N VAL A 236 -21.50 59.14 15.33
CA VAL A 236 -21.45 58.25 16.48
C VAL A 236 -20.00 57.80 16.72
N SER A 237 -19.65 57.49 17.97
CA SER A 237 -18.39 56.82 18.32
C SER A 237 -18.31 55.41 17.72
N GLY A 238 -17.10 54.91 17.49
CA GLY A 238 -16.84 53.58 16.92
C GLY A 238 -17.68 52.46 17.55
N ALA A 239 -18.41 51.74 16.70
CA ALA A 239 -19.25 50.60 17.03
C ALA A 239 -18.55 49.28 16.64
N ARG A 240 -18.93 48.18 17.29
CA ARG A 240 -18.55 46.85 16.80
C ARG A 240 -19.32 46.55 15.51
N ALA A 241 -18.64 45.98 14.52
CA ALA A 241 -19.24 45.49 13.29
C ALA A 241 -18.54 44.22 12.81
N TYR A 242 -19.23 43.41 12.02
CA TYR A 242 -18.70 42.21 11.38
C TYR A 242 -19.58 41.80 10.20
N TYR A 243 -18.98 41.17 9.19
CA TYR A 243 -19.70 40.37 8.21
C TYR A 243 -20.17 39.06 8.87
N GLN A 244 -21.40 38.67 8.57
CA GLN A 244 -22.07 37.48 9.09
C GLN A 244 -22.32 36.50 7.94
N ILE A 245 -21.90 35.25 8.14
CA ILE A 245 -22.10 34.14 7.20
C ILE A 245 -22.91 33.06 7.94
N GLY A 246 -24.05 32.67 7.37
CA GLY A 246 -25.09 31.87 8.04
C GLY A 246 -26.06 32.71 8.89
N SER A 247 -27.24 32.13 9.14
CA SER A 247 -28.47 32.82 9.61
C SER A 247 -29.13 33.70 8.55
N TYR A 248 -30.23 34.37 8.92
CA TYR A 248 -30.98 35.31 8.09
C TYR A 248 -30.89 36.72 8.66
N ALA A 249 -30.90 37.72 7.77
CA ALA A 249 -31.02 39.13 8.10
C ALA A 249 -32.49 39.50 8.44
N PRO A 250 -32.75 40.63 9.14
CA PRO A 250 -34.10 41.03 9.55
C PRO A 250 -35.09 41.33 8.41
N ASN A 251 -34.65 41.40 7.15
CA ASN A 251 -35.50 41.49 5.98
C ASN A 251 -35.97 40.12 5.44
N GLY A 252 -35.46 39.00 5.97
CA GLY A 252 -35.80 37.64 5.56
C GLY A 252 -34.89 37.03 4.50
N LEU A 253 -33.87 37.75 4.01
CA LEU A 253 -32.81 37.17 3.18
C LEU A 253 -31.74 36.49 4.05
N PRO A 254 -30.96 35.53 3.53
CA PRO A 254 -29.75 35.03 4.18
C PRO A 254 -28.83 36.14 4.70
N SER A 255 -27.95 35.77 5.64
CA SER A 255 -26.70 36.50 5.89
C SER A 255 -25.58 35.67 5.31
N ASP A 256 -25.30 35.87 4.04
CA ASP A 256 -24.34 35.10 3.27
C ASP A 256 -23.06 35.90 2.96
N VAL A 257 -22.15 35.23 2.25
CA VAL A 257 -21.20 35.90 1.38
C VAL A 257 -21.25 35.22 0.02
N GLU A 258 -21.38 36.00 -1.05
CA GLU A 258 -21.44 35.52 -2.42
C GLU A 258 -20.42 36.25 -3.31
N TYR A 259 -19.77 35.53 -4.22
CA TYR A 259 -18.97 36.06 -5.32
C TYR A 259 -19.44 35.45 -6.63
N VAL A 260 -20.24 36.23 -7.36
CA VAL A 260 -21.17 35.70 -8.38
C VAL A 260 -21.25 36.58 -9.62
N LEU A 261 -21.48 35.94 -10.76
CA LEU A 261 -21.77 36.57 -12.04
C LEU A 261 -23.27 36.82 -12.19
N GLY A 262 -23.63 37.99 -12.70
CA GLY A 262 -25.00 38.37 -13.02
C GLY A 262 -25.09 39.28 -14.25
N GLY A 263 -26.31 39.74 -14.57
CA GLY A 263 -26.54 40.85 -15.48
C GLY A 263 -25.86 42.15 -15.03
N PRO A 264 -25.80 43.18 -15.88
CA PRO A 264 -25.14 44.44 -15.54
C PRO A 264 -25.78 45.22 -14.38
N GLY A 265 -27.04 44.96 -14.01
CA GLY A 265 -27.69 45.62 -12.87
C GLY A 265 -29.20 45.79 -13.00
N GLY A 266 -29.88 46.18 -11.92
CA GLY A 266 -31.31 46.53 -11.93
C GLY A 266 -32.25 45.34 -12.12
N GLY A 267 -31.87 44.16 -11.63
CA GLY A 267 -32.62 42.91 -11.82
C GLY A 267 -32.46 42.28 -13.20
N SER A 268 -31.48 42.73 -13.99
CA SER A 268 -31.22 42.19 -15.33
C SER A 268 -30.56 40.81 -15.31
N PHE A 269 -30.69 40.10 -16.43
CA PHE A 269 -29.89 38.93 -16.72
C PHE A 269 -28.92 39.19 -17.87
N ALA A 270 -27.75 38.55 -17.81
CA ALA A 270 -26.85 38.39 -18.94
C ALA A 270 -26.93 36.94 -19.46
N VAL A 271 -26.82 36.78 -20.78
CA VAL A 271 -26.67 35.47 -21.44
C VAL A 271 -25.20 35.28 -21.78
N VAL A 272 -24.51 34.34 -21.14
CA VAL A 272 -23.14 33.99 -21.53
C VAL A 272 -23.19 33.09 -22.77
N GLU A 273 -22.29 33.34 -23.71
CA GLU A 273 -22.10 32.55 -24.93
C GLU A 273 -20.85 31.65 -24.87
N GLY A 274 -19.92 31.98 -23.97
CA GLY A 274 -18.74 31.18 -23.67
C GLY A 274 -18.01 31.71 -22.44
N ILE A 275 -17.56 30.81 -21.56
CA ILE A 275 -16.77 31.16 -20.37
C ILE A 275 -15.86 29.99 -20.01
N SER A 276 -14.64 30.31 -19.57
CA SER A 276 -13.71 29.37 -18.95
C SER A 276 -12.88 30.09 -17.90
N GLY A 277 -12.70 29.49 -16.72
CA GLY A 277 -11.91 30.10 -15.65
C GLY A 277 -12.01 29.41 -14.30
N LEU A 278 -11.47 30.07 -13.28
CA LEU A 278 -11.47 29.63 -11.88
C LEU A 278 -12.05 30.72 -10.99
N ILE A 279 -12.80 30.33 -9.96
CA ILE A 279 -13.39 31.24 -8.97
C ILE A 279 -13.13 30.72 -7.56
N SER A 280 -12.93 31.62 -6.59
CA SER A 280 -12.64 31.30 -5.20
C SER A 280 -13.18 32.38 -4.27
N LEU A 281 -13.66 31.96 -3.10
CA LEU A 281 -14.32 32.83 -2.14
C LEU A 281 -13.75 32.60 -0.73
N TYR A 282 -13.44 33.70 -0.06
CA TYR A 282 -12.68 33.70 1.19
C TYR A 282 -13.28 34.68 2.22
N TYR A 283 -13.04 34.37 3.48
CA TYR A 283 -13.25 35.27 4.61
C TYR A 283 -11.95 35.42 5.42
N HIS A 284 -11.87 36.45 6.24
CA HIS A 284 -10.69 36.72 7.06
C HIS A 284 -10.79 36.01 8.41
N ARG A 285 -9.71 35.33 8.79
CA ARG A 285 -9.51 34.63 10.07
C ARG A 285 -8.04 34.71 10.46
N ASP A 286 -7.76 35.05 11.71
CA ASP A 286 -6.42 35.01 12.32
C ASP A 286 -5.30 35.72 11.52
N GLY A 287 -5.65 36.79 10.80
CA GLY A 287 -4.72 37.59 9.97
C GLY A 287 -4.58 37.13 8.51
N LEU A 288 -5.34 36.12 8.08
CA LEU A 288 -5.28 35.52 6.74
C LEU A 288 -6.66 35.43 6.09
N PHE A 289 -6.70 35.45 4.75
CA PHE A 289 -7.88 35.03 4.00
C PHE A 289 -7.87 33.51 3.82
N VAL A 290 -8.95 32.84 4.22
CA VAL A 290 -9.12 31.38 4.12
C VAL A 290 -10.44 31.05 3.40
N SER A 291 -10.47 29.94 2.66
CA SER A 291 -11.64 29.57 1.85
C SER A 291 -12.88 29.36 2.72
N VAL A 292 -14.05 29.72 2.19
CA VAL A 292 -15.34 29.58 2.90
C VAL A 292 -15.60 28.12 3.33
N PRO A 293 -16.22 27.88 4.52
CA PRO A 293 -16.37 26.54 5.08
C PRO A 293 -17.34 25.65 4.29
N ASP A 294 -18.19 26.27 3.48
CA ASP A 294 -19.17 25.70 2.58
C ASP A 294 -19.28 26.61 1.35
N ALA A 295 -19.56 26.03 0.18
CA ALA A 295 -19.83 26.79 -1.03
C ALA A 295 -20.85 26.12 -1.94
N TYR A 296 -21.73 26.93 -2.51
CA TYR A 296 -22.77 26.57 -3.46
C TYR A 296 -22.54 27.32 -4.78
N SER A 297 -22.99 26.74 -5.88
CA SER A 297 -22.81 27.24 -7.25
C SER A 297 -23.60 28.51 -7.62
N TYR A 298 -24.45 28.99 -6.71
CA TYR A 298 -25.40 30.08 -6.95
C TYR A 298 -25.55 30.97 -5.71
N GLY A 299 -25.77 32.26 -5.94
CA GLY A 299 -26.12 33.26 -4.94
C GLY A 299 -27.63 33.41 -4.72
N SER A 300 -28.05 34.19 -3.72
CA SER A 300 -29.47 34.37 -3.36
C SER A 300 -29.95 35.82 -3.21
N ASP A 301 -29.03 36.76 -3.02
CA ASP A 301 -29.38 38.09 -2.48
C ASP A 301 -29.38 39.19 -3.53
N THR A 302 -28.53 39.08 -4.55
CA THR A 302 -28.62 39.96 -5.71
C THR A 302 -29.83 39.64 -6.61
N GLY A 303 -30.42 40.70 -7.17
CA GLY A 303 -31.55 40.59 -8.10
C GLY A 303 -31.13 40.25 -9.53
N GLU A 304 -29.84 40.40 -9.86
CA GLU A 304 -29.30 40.06 -11.17
C GLU A 304 -29.04 38.55 -11.31
N THR A 305 -29.15 38.03 -12.54
CA THR A 305 -28.98 36.58 -12.81
C THR A 305 -28.12 36.35 -14.06
N VAL A 306 -27.67 35.12 -14.30
CA VAL A 306 -26.91 34.79 -15.51
C VAL A 306 -27.33 33.46 -16.11
N TYR A 307 -27.37 33.37 -17.43
CA TYR A 307 -27.66 32.16 -18.18
C TYR A 307 -26.37 31.54 -18.77
N PHE A 308 -26.37 30.22 -18.87
CA PHE A 308 -25.31 29.38 -19.46
C PHE A 308 -23.91 29.50 -18.81
N VAL A 309 -23.85 29.93 -17.55
CA VAL A 309 -22.69 29.70 -16.67
C VAL A 309 -22.98 28.48 -15.81
N THR A 310 -21.98 27.62 -15.62
CA THR A 310 -22.00 26.56 -14.62
C THR A 310 -20.69 26.47 -13.85
N VAL A 311 -20.77 25.95 -12.63
CA VAL A 311 -19.66 25.87 -11.69
C VAL A 311 -19.39 24.40 -11.35
N GLY A 312 -18.26 23.89 -11.85
CA GLY A 312 -17.65 22.65 -11.35
C GLY A 312 -16.89 22.91 -10.05
N ARG A 313 -16.46 21.84 -9.37
CA ARG A 313 -15.58 21.94 -8.20
C ARG A 313 -14.18 21.44 -8.53
N ASP A 314 -13.17 22.24 -8.22
CA ASP A 314 -11.78 21.79 -8.12
C ASP A 314 -11.42 21.64 -6.65
N LEU A 315 -11.11 20.41 -6.25
CA LEU A 315 -10.70 20.03 -4.90
C LEU A 315 -9.26 19.43 -4.90
N GLY A 316 -8.47 19.72 -5.95
CA GLY A 316 -7.09 19.26 -6.11
C GLY A 316 -6.15 19.76 -5.00
N ASP A 317 -6.45 20.92 -4.42
CA ASP A 317 -5.99 21.32 -3.09
C ASP A 317 -7.17 21.29 -2.09
N PRO A 318 -7.25 20.25 -1.21
CA PRO A 318 -8.30 20.15 -0.20
C PRO A 318 -8.33 21.27 0.86
N SER A 319 -7.27 22.07 0.95
CA SER A 319 -7.15 23.21 1.86
C SER A 319 -7.59 24.54 1.24
N ALA A 320 -7.57 24.63 -0.10
CA ALA A 320 -7.95 25.82 -0.87
C ALA A 320 -8.86 25.46 -2.06
N PRO A 321 -10.06 24.87 -1.81
CA PRO A 321 -10.98 24.45 -2.88
C PRO A 321 -11.49 25.65 -3.70
N GLN A 322 -11.78 25.38 -4.98
CA GLN A 322 -12.15 26.37 -5.99
C GLN A 322 -13.36 25.93 -6.82
N GLY A 323 -14.05 26.90 -7.42
CA GLY A 323 -15.03 26.66 -8.48
C GLY A 323 -14.39 26.74 -9.86
N VAL A 324 -14.78 25.86 -10.78
CA VAL A 324 -14.38 25.90 -12.19
C VAL A 324 -15.52 26.53 -12.99
N LEU A 325 -15.30 27.73 -13.51
CA LEU A 325 -16.26 28.43 -14.38
C LEU A 325 -16.23 27.79 -15.77
N SER A 326 -17.40 27.40 -16.28
CA SER A 326 -17.54 26.81 -17.61
C SER A 326 -18.89 27.11 -18.23
N PHE A 327 -18.98 27.06 -19.57
CA PHE A 327 -20.25 27.22 -20.28
C PHE A 327 -21.16 25.99 -20.06
N GLY A 328 -22.38 26.22 -19.57
CA GLY A 328 -23.35 25.16 -19.30
C GLY A 328 -24.51 25.65 -18.43
N ASN A 329 -25.54 24.82 -18.25
CA ASN A 329 -26.68 25.17 -17.39
C ASN A 329 -26.29 25.27 -15.92
N LEU A 330 -26.97 26.14 -15.16
CA LEU A 330 -26.82 26.22 -13.71
C LEU A 330 -27.11 24.84 -13.07
N ASN A 331 -26.14 24.36 -12.30
CA ASN A 331 -26.23 23.12 -11.53
C ASN A 331 -26.37 23.48 -10.05
N SER A 332 -27.59 23.48 -9.48
CA SER A 332 -27.83 23.90 -8.09
C SER A 332 -27.46 22.81 -7.07
N TYR A 333 -26.23 22.81 -6.56
CA TYR A 333 -25.76 21.87 -5.51
C TYR A 333 -24.62 22.46 -4.65
N GLU A 334 -24.34 21.81 -3.51
CA GLU A 334 -23.19 22.11 -2.64
C GLU A 334 -21.89 21.61 -3.30
N LEU A 335 -20.98 22.54 -3.64
CA LEU A 335 -19.70 22.25 -4.26
C LEU A 335 -18.77 21.57 -3.24
N TRP A 336 -18.61 22.19 -2.07
CA TRP A 336 -17.90 21.64 -0.92
C TRP A 336 -18.57 22.12 0.39
N PRO A 337 -18.40 21.40 1.52
CA PRO A 337 -17.59 20.21 1.70
C PRO A 337 -18.28 18.91 1.25
N VAL A 338 -17.56 18.11 0.46
CA VAL A 338 -18.03 16.81 -0.02
C VAL A 338 -17.82 15.75 1.07
N THR A 339 -18.72 14.80 1.25
CA THR A 339 -18.45 13.63 2.11
C THR A 339 -17.66 12.58 1.31
N PRO A 340 -16.41 12.25 1.67
CA PRO A 340 -15.66 11.22 0.98
C PRO A 340 -16.07 9.81 1.45
N VAL A 341 -15.88 8.83 0.57
CA VAL A 341 -16.00 7.42 0.86
C VAL A 341 -14.68 6.94 1.46
N LEU A 342 -14.76 6.34 2.65
CA LEU A 342 -13.64 5.73 3.36
C LEU A 342 -13.94 4.25 3.58
N GLU A 343 -13.24 3.40 2.84
CA GLU A 343 -13.32 1.94 2.97
C GLU A 343 -12.08 1.42 3.71
N ALA A 344 -12.32 0.56 4.69
CA ALA A 344 -11.28 -0.11 5.46
C ALA A 344 -11.50 -1.62 5.44
N PHE A 345 -10.43 -2.35 5.16
CA PHE A 345 -10.36 -3.80 5.10
C PHE A 345 -9.37 -4.29 6.14
N THR A 346 -9.66 -5.45 6.73
CA THR A 346 -8.81 -6.09 7.74
C THR A 346 -8.69 -7.57 7.44
N ALA A 347 -7.55 -8.15 7.83
CA ALA A 347 -7.30 -9.58 7.77
C ALA A 347 -7.08 -10.13 9.18
N VAL A 348 -7.22 -11.44 9.35
CA VAL A 348 -6.90 -12.11 10.62
C VAL A 348 -5.42 -11.89 10.95
N GLY A 349 -5.14 -11.44 12.17
CA GLY A 349 -3.80 -11.06 12.63
C GLY A 349 -3.45 -11.65 13.98
N VAL A 350 -2.16 -11.60 14.33
CA VAL A 350 -1.60 -12.23 15.54
C VAL A 350 -0.83 -11.20 16.35
N SER A 351 -1.41 -10.79 17.48
CA SER A 351 -0.93 -9.69 18.34
C SER A 351 -0.74 -8.34 17.61
N GLN A 352 -1.28 -8.24 16.40
CA GLN A 352 -1.29 -7.06 15.53
C GLN A 352 -2.42 -7.20 14.50
N LEU A 353 -3.06 -6.08 14.15
CA LEU A 353 -4.08 -5.98 13.11
C LEU A 353 -3.50 -5.21 11.92
N THR A 354 -3.43 -5.83 10.75
CA THR A 354 -3.13 -5.11 9.50
C THR A 354 -4.43 -4.59 8.89
N VAL A 355 -4.46 -3.28 8.67
CA VAL A 355 -5.57 -2.53 8.10
C VAL A 355 -5.10 -1.95 6.77
N SER A 356 -5.84 -2.18 5.70
CA SER A 356 -5.66 -1.51 4.41
C SER A 356 -6.96 -0.88 3.95
N GLY A 357 -6.93 0.02 2.98
CA GLY A 357 -8.15 0.67 2.52
C GLY A 357 -7.91 1.80 1.54
N TYR A 358 -8.97 2.56 1.27
CA TYR A 358 -8.95 3.71 0.37
C TYR A 358 -9.80 4.87 0.88
N LEU A 359 -9.40 6.09 0.51
CA LEU A 359 -10.17 7.32 0.68
C LEU A 359 -10.40 7.96 -0.70
N PHE A 360 -11.66 8.06 -1.10
CA PHE A 360 -12.10 8.59 -2.40
C PHE A 360 -13.20 9.66 -2.23
N TYR A 361 -13.37 10.54 -3.21
CA TYR A 361 -14.56 11.38 -3.35
C TYR A 361 -15.12 11.31 -4.77
N GLN A 362 -16.40 11.66 -4.95
CA GLN A 362 -16.99 11.75 -6.29
C GLN A 362 -16.84 13.19 -6.82
N ALA A 363 -16.17 13.36 -7.95
CA ALA A 363 -15.88 14.69 -8.51
C ALA A 363 -17.14 15.50 -8.86
N GLY A 364 -18.23 14.86 -9.29
CA GLY A 364 -19.53 15.46 -9.53
C GLY A 364 -20.62 14.40 -9.70
N THR A 365 -21.89 14.80 -9.82
CA THR A 365 -23.02 13.87 -9.94
C THR A 365 -22.86 12.95 -11.17
N GLY A 366 -22.70 11.65 -10.93
CA GLY A 366 -22.47 10.66 -12.00
C GLY A 366 -21.04 10.58 -12.54
N SER A 367 -20.08 11.31 -11.95
CA SER A 367 -18.66 11.17 -12.31
C SER A 367 -18.03 9.91 -11.74
N SER A 368 -16.81 9.61 -12.20
CA SER A 368 -15.88 8.71 -11.50
C SER A 368 -15.53 9.20 -10.09
N PHE A 369 -15.04 8.27 -9.27
CA PHE A 369 -14.36 8.56 -8.02
C PHE A 369 -12.92 9.04 -8.28
N VAL A 370 -12.43 9.92 -7.41
CA VAL A 370 -11.09 10.51 -7.45
C VAL A 370 -10.39 10.23 -6.10
N PRO A 371 -9.11 9.81 -6.10
CA PRO A 371 -8.36 9.53 -4.87
C PRO A 371 -8.04 10.78 -4.06
N LEU A 372 -8.23 10.71 -2.74
CA LEU A 372 -7.71 11.73 -1.82
C LEU A 372 -6.30 11.34 -1.37
N SER A 373 -5.29 11.93 -2.03
CA SER A 373 -3.87 11.75 -1.72
C SER A 373 -3.40 12.64 -0.55
N GLY A 374 -2.35 12.22 0.15
CA GLY A 374 -1.68 13.01 1.20
C GLY A 374 -2.51 13.24 2.46
N GLN A 375 -3.69 12.62 2.59
CA GLN A 375 -4.61 12.82 3.71
C GLN A 375 -4.20 11.98 4.90
N ARG A 376 -4.20 12.57 6.10
CA ARG A 376 -3.97 11.84 7.35
C ARG A 376 -5.25 11.13 7.80
N LEU A 377 -5.14 9.84 8.03
CA LEU A 377 -6.14 9.00 8.67
C LEU A 377 -5.64 8.59 10.07
N THR A 378 -6.57 8.49 11.02
CA THR A 378 -6.32 8.02 12.39
C THR A 378 -7.04 6.68 12.57
N LEU A 379 -6.29 5.62 12.86
CA LEU A 379 -6.83 4.29 13.08
C LEU A 379 -6.77 3.97 14.58
N SER A 380 -7.92 3.68 15.19
CA SER A 380 -8.07 3.50 16.63
C SER A 380 -8.72 2.16 16.94
N LEU A 381 -8.12 1.40 17.87
CA LEU A 381 -8.74 0.22 18.49
C LEU A 381 -9.43 0.62 19.79
N GLN A 382 -10.71 0.24 19.93
CA GLN A 382 -11.61 0.69 20.99
C GLN A 382 -12.47 -0.48 21.50
N GLY A 383 -12.92 -0.39 22.75
CA GLY A 383 -13.83 -1.38 23.35
C GLY A 383 -15.31 -1.06 23.23
N LEU A 384 -16.15 -2.08 23.24
CA LEU A 384 -17.61 -1.93 23.18
C LEU A 384 -18.21 -1.78 24.59
N GLY A 385 -18.88 -0.66 24.83
CA GLY A 385 -19.79 -0.49 25.96
C GLY A 385 -19.22 0.12 27.23
N ASP A 386 -17.95 0.56 27.24
CA ASP A 386 -17.38 1.31 28.36
C ASP A 386 -17.55 2.83 28.16
N ALA A 387 -18.15 3.50 29.14
CA ALA A 387 -18.33 4.95 29.16
C ALA A 387 -17.00 5.73 29.26
N SER A 388 -15.88 5.05 29.49
CA SER A 388 -14.53 5.63 29.43
C SER A 388 -14.02 5.89 28.01
N ASN A 389 -14.65 5.30 26.98
CA ASN A 389 -14.18 5.30 25.59
C ASN A 389 -12.73 4.78 25.44
N SER A 390 -12.45 3.64 26.09
CA SER A 390 -11.12 3.06 26.25
C SER A 390 -10.41 2.75 24.92
N MET A 391 -9.21 3.31 24.77
CA MET A 391 -8.38 3.23 23.57
C MET A 391 -7.23 2.23 23.76
N PHE A 392 -7.25 1.14 22.99
CA PHE A 392 -6.28 0.03 23.08
C PHE A 392 -5.08 0.21 22.14
N GLY A 393 -5.24 1.03 21.10
CA GLY A 393 -4.18 1.35 20.14
C GLY A 393 -4.59 2.52 19.24
N ASN A 394 -3.61 3.27 18.75
CA ASN A 394 -3.80 4.38 17.83
C ASN A 394 -2.59 4.49 16.89
N VAL A 395 -2.85 4.51 15.57
CA VAL A 395 -1.83 4.72 14.53
C VAL A 395 -2.34 5.74 13.52
N SER A 396 -1.53 6.75 13.21
CA SER A 396 -1.77 7.64 12.06
C SER A 396 -1.11 7.09 10.80
N VAL A 397 -1.83 7.14 9.68
CA VAL A 397 -1.31 6.81 8.33
C VAL A 397 -1.62 7.96 7.37
N VAL A 398 -0.91 8.03 6.25
CA VAL A 398 -1.14 9.02 5.19
C VAL A 398 -1.50 8.28 3.90
N THR A 399 -2.51 8.75 3.17
CA THR A 399 -2.94 8.14 1.91
C THR A 399 -1.95 8.38 0.77
N SER A 400 -1.81 7.37 -0.10
CA SER A 400 -0.96 7.39 -1.28
C SER A 400 -1.54 8.24 -2.42
N ALA A 401 -0.79 8.38 -3.52
CA ALA A 401 -1.28 9.00 -4.75
C ALA A 401 -2.55 8.33 -5.34
N SER A 402 -2.83 7.06 -5.03
CA SER A 402 -4.06 6.37 -5.42
C SER A 402 -5.13 6.35 -4.32
N GLY A 403 -5.00 7.21 -3.30
CA GLY A 403 -5.94 7.31 -2.17
C GLY A 403 -5.86 6.12 -1.21
N SER A 404 -4.99 5.15 -1.46
CA SER A 404 -4.85 3.93 -0.66
C SER A 404 -4.05 4.18 0.62
N PHE A 405 -4.34 3.41 1.66
CA PHE A 405 -3.55 3.37 2.88
C PHE A 405 -3.31 1.93 3.33
N SER A 406 -2.26 1.72 4.11
CA SER A 406 -1.96 0.45 4.80
C SER A 406 -1.18 0.74 6.07
N ALA A 407 -1.59 0.13 7.18
CA ALA A 407 -0.95 0.27 8.49
C ALA A 407 -1.17 -0.98 9.34
N THR A 408 -0.30 -1.19 10.32
CA THR A 408 -0.42 -2.29 11.29
C THR A 408 -0.48 -1.73 12.70
N ILE A 409 -1.47 -2.16 13.48
CA ILE A 409 -1.73 -1.70 14.85
C ILE A 409 -1.47 -2.87 15.80
N PRO A 410 -0.60 -2.74 16.83
CA PRO A 410 -0.43 -3.78 17.84
C PRO A 410 -1.75 -4.08 18.60
N VAL A 411 -1.99 -5.35 18.90
CA VAL A 411 -3.14 -5.82 19.71
C VAL A 411 -2.56 -6.53 20.93
N GLY A 412 -2.56 -5.83 22.07
CA GLY A 412 -1.92 -6.27 23.32
C GLY A 412 -2.88 -6.73 24.42
N GLY A 413 -4.16 -6.92 24.12
CA GLY A 413 -5.18 -7.27 25.11
C GLY A 413 -6.55 -7.59 24.51
N VAL A 414 -7.40 -8.24 25.30
CA VAL A 414 -8.84 -8.38 25.03
C VAL A 414 -9.57 -7.05 25.27
N GLY A 415 -10.71 -6.85 24.60
CA GLY A 415 -11.48 -5.59 24.65
C GLY A 415 -11.19 -4.62 23.51
N ALA A 416 -10.31 -4.96 22.56
CA ALA A 416 -10.16 -4.21 21.30
C ALA A 416 -11.27 -4.61 20.29
N ASP A 417 -12.53 -4.41 20.69
CA ASP A 417 -13.73 -4.97 20.06
C ASP A 417 -14.16 -4.24 18.77
N GLN A 418 -13.60 -3.06 18.48
CA GLN A 418 -13.78 -2.38 17.20
C GLN A 418 -12.54 -1.63 16.74
N LEU A 419 -12.32 -1.64 15.43
CA LEU A 419 -11.46 -0.71 14.71
C LEU A 419 -12.31 0.46 14.21
N VAL A 420 -11.90 1.69 14.52
CA VAL A 420 -12.41 2.91 13.89
C VAL A 420 -11.30 3.53 13.05
N VAL A 421 -11.53 3.68 11.75
CA VAL A 421 -10.66 4.45 10.84
C VAL A 421 -11.33 5.80 10.60
N TRP A 422 -10.67 6.89 10.99
CA TRP A 422 -11.21 8.25 10.99
C TRP A 422 -10.44 9.16 10.03
N TYR A 423 -11.16 9.84 9.13
CA TYR A 423 -10.69 11.01 8.39
C TYR A 423 -11.30 12.27 8.99
N ASN A 424 -10.46 13.25 9.32
CA ASN A 424 -10.91 14.45 10.02
C ASN A 424 -11.60 15.50 9.12
N GLY A 425 -11.61 15.31 7.80
CA GLY A 425 -12.09 16.33 6.87
C GLY A 425 -11.14 17.54 6.75
N GLY A 426 -11.66 18.59 6.12
CA GLY A 426 -10.99 19.86 5.86
C GLY A 426 -12.00 20.89 5.37
N VAL A 427 -11.56 21.89 4.59
CA VAL A 427 -12.51 22.83 3.94
C VAL A 427 -13.22 22.16 2.77
N ALA A 428 -12.51 21.39 1.96
CA ALA A 428 -13.08 20.68 0.80
C ALA A 428 -13.95 19.45 1.17
N PHE A 429 -13.77 18.89 2.37
CA PHE A 429 -14.34 17.57 2.71
C PHE A 429 -14.88 17.47 4.15
N ASN A 430 -16.05 16.84 4.30
CA ASN A 430 -16.58 16.48 5.61
C ASN A 430 -15.70 15.39 6.27
N PRO A 431 -15.63 15.35 7.62
CA PRO A 431 -15.10 14.18 8.31
C PRO A 431 -15.91 12.93 7.93
N THR A 432 -15.23 11.80 7.82
CA THR A 432 -15.85 10.49 7.54
C THR A 432 -15.13 9.41 8.31
N TYR A 433 -15.80 8.29 8.57
CA TYR A 433 -15.21 7.19 9.32
C TYR A 433 -15.74 5.83 8.87
N SER A 434 -14.92 4.81 9.06
CA SER A 434 -15.27 3.41 8.85
C SER A 434 -15.12 2.66 10.17
N VAL A 435 -16.08 1.79 10.51
CA VAL A 435 -16.03 0.95 11.72
C VAL A 435 -16.04 -0.51 11.31
N THR A 436 -15.02 -1.26 11.72
CA THR A 436 -15.01 -2.72 11.65
C THR A 436 -15.17 -3.27 13.06
N GLN A 437 -16.23 -4.04 13.30
CA GLN A 437 -16.39 -4.81 14.53
C GLN A 437 -15.41 -5.98 14.53
N LEU A 438 -14.76 -6.23 15.67
CA LEU A 438 -13.69 -7.22 15.82
C LEU A 438 -14.05 -8.25 16.91
N GLU A 439 -13.35 -9.37 16.88
CA GLU A 439 -13.23 -10.31 17.99
C GLU A 439 -11.74 -10.61 18.23
N VAL A 440 -11.36 -10.71 19.51
CA VAL A 440 -9.97 -10.93 19.94
C VAL A 440 -9.91 -12.18 20.82
N TYR A 441 -9.22 -13.21 20.34
CA TYR A 441 -9.08 -14.50 21.00
C TYR A 441 -7.68 -14.60 21.64
N PRO A 442 -7.57 -14.61 22.99
CA PRO A 442 -6.29 -14.83 23.66
C PRO A 442 -5.88 -16.30 23.53
N VAL A 443 -4.81 -16.56 22.77
CA VAL A 443 -4.23 -17.90 22.54
C VAL A 443 -2.92 -18.00 23.31
N SER A 444 -2.86 -18.87 24.32
CA SER A 444 -1.69 -19.06 25.17
C SER A 444 -0.96 -20.37 24.85
N LEU A 445 0.25 -20.27 24.29
CA LEU A 445 1.11 -21.43 23.98
C LEU A 445 1.97 -21.84 25.19
N LYS A 446 1.97 -23.14 25.49
CA LYS A 446 2.68 -23.75 26.63
C LYS A 446 3.43 -25.02 26.19
N GLY A 447 4.55 -25.32 26.84
CA GLY A 447 5.37 -26.50 26.59
C GLY A 447 6.62 -26.19 25.76
N VAL A 448 6.53 -26.31 24.43
CA VAL A 448 7.64 -26.07 23.50
C VAL A 448 7.89 -24.58 23.23
N GLY A 449 9.15 -24.18 23.08
CA GLY A 449 9.57 -22.76 22.99
C GLY A 449 8.93 -21.93 21.87
N SER A 450 8.62 -22.56 20.74
CA SER A 450 7.84 -21.99 19.65
C SER A 450 7.18 -23.09 18.81
N TYR A 451 6.04 -22.81 18.17
CA TYR A 451 5.34 -23.77 17.32
C TYR A 451 4.60 -23.13 16.14
N THR A 452 4.67 -23.78 14.98
CA THR A 452 3.90 -23.37 13.80
C THR A 452 2.48 -23.93 13.86
N VAL A 453 1.49 -23.04 13.94
CA VAL A 453 0.06 -23.36 13.84
C VAL A 453 -0.48 -22.88 12.49
N GLY A 454 -1.48 -23.56 11.95
CA GLY A 454 -2.26 -23.08 10.80
C GLY A 454 -3.40 -22.21 11.28
N LEU A 455 -3.32 -20.89 11.05
CA LEU A 455 -4.42 -19.95 11.29
C LEU A 455 -5.14 -19.69 9.97
N ASN A 456 -6.40 -20.14 9.86
CA ASN A 456 -7.17 -20.12 8.60
C ASN A 456 -6.41 -20.72 7.40
N GLY A 457 -5.60 -21.75 7.65
CA GLY A 457 -4.75 -22.42 6.65
C GLY A 457 -3.39 -21.76 6.40
N VAL A 458 -3.09 -20.59 6.98
CA VAL A 458 -1.78 -19.92 6.88
C VAL A 458 -0.89 -20.34 8.06
N GLY A 459 0.31 -20.84 7.78
CA GLY A 459 1.28 -21.23 8.82
C GLY A 459 1.88 -20.01 9.52
N VAL A 460 1.65 -19.88 10.83
CA VAL A 460 2.19 -18.83 11.70
C VAL A 460 2.94 -19.46 12.88
N ASN A 461 4.15 -18.99 13.16
CA ASN A 461 4.96 -19.46 14.28
C ASN A 461 4.69 -18.62 15.54
N LEU A 462 4.15 -19.25 16.58
CA LEU A 462 3.88 -18.64 17.89
C LEU A 462 4.99 -19.03 18.88
N SER A 463 5.51 -18.07 19.66
CA SER A 463 6.38 -18.36 20.81
C SER A 463 5.57 -18.80 22.03
N VAL A 464 6.21 -19.38 23.05
CA VAL A 464 5.61 -19.47 24.40
C VAL A 464 5.11 -18.11 24.86
N GLY A 465 3.94 -18.09 25.52
CA GLY A 465 3.26 -16.88 25.97
C GLY A 465 1.85 -16.74 25.40
N THR A 466 1.21 -15.61 25.68
CA THR A 466 -0.13 -15.27 25.19
C THR A 466 -0.03 -14.38 23.96
N HIS A 467 -0.75 -14.74 22.90
CA HIS A 467 -0.89 -13.99 21.66
C HIS A 467 -2.37 -13.63 21.46
N TYR A 468 -2.64 -12.50 20.82
CA TYR A 468 -4.00 -12.02 20.62
C TYR A 468 -4.41 -12.20 19.16
N ILE A 469 -5.15 -13.26 18.85
CA ILE A 469 -5.64 -13.49 17.49
C ILE A 469 -6.81 -12.53 17.26
N VAL A 470 -6.65 -11.58 16.36
CA VAL A 470 -7.66 -10.56 16.04
C VAL A 470 -8.29 -10.84 14.68
N ALA A 471 -9.62 -10.77 14.61
CA ALA A 471 -10.37 -11.01 13.37
C ALA A 471 -11.60 -10.08 13.29
N PRO A 472 -12.16 -9.85 12.09
CA PRO A 472 -13.49 -9.26 11.95
C PRO A 472 -14.54 -10.13 12.65
N ARG A 473 -15.47 -9.51 13.38
CA ARG A 473 -16.59 -10.22 14.04
C ARG A 473 -17.36 -11.07 13.02
N GLY A 474 -17.57 -12.34 13.35
CA GLY A 474 -18.27 -13.30 12.49
C GLY A 474 -17.39 -13.97 11.42
N ALA A 475 -16.13 -13.57 11.27
CA ALA A 475 -15.16 -14.38 10.53
C ALA A 475 -14.88 -15.67 11.32
N GLN A 476 -14.90 -16.84 10.68
CA GLN A 476 -14.40 -18.05 11.33
C GLN A 476 -12.88 -17.95 11.46
N VAL A 477 -12.40 -18.08 12.70
CA VAL A 477 -10.98 -18.30 13.00
C VAL A 477 -10.78 -19.75 13.35
N THR A 478 -9.94 -20.44 12.58
CA THR A 478 -9.61 -21.85 12.78
C THR A 478 -8.13 -22.01 13.09
N LEU A 479 -7.85 -22.89 14.03
CA LEU A 479 -6.52 -23.27 14.49
C LEU A 479 -6.28 -24.74 14.13
N THR A 480 -5.56 -24.99 13.04
CA THR A 480 -5.01 -26.31 12.72
C THR A 480 -3.69 -26.47 13.46
N VAL A 481 -3.52 -27.56 14.22
CA VAL A 481 -2.23 -27.88 14.84
C VAL A 481 -1.81 -29.28 14.39
N ALA A 482 -0.62 -29.38 13.81
CA ALA A 482 -0.07 -30.66 13.38
C ALA A 482 0.43 -31.47 14.58
N ASN A 483 0.34 -32.80 14.50
CA ASN A 483 0.96 -33.71 15.46
C ASN A 483 2.46 -33.90 15.20
N GLN A 484 3.00 -33.35 14.11
CA GLN A 484 4.41 -33.49 13.75
C GLN A 484 4.95 -32.21 13.17
N THR A 485 6.06 -31.72 13.72
CA THR A 485 6.88 -30.66 13.12
C THR A 485 8.24 -31.23 12.74
N GLY A 486 8.58 -31.16 11.45
CA GLY A 486 9.90 -31.52 10.96
C GLY A 486 10.94 -30.49 11.38
N LEU A 487 12.03 -30.94 11.99
CA LEU A 487 13.21 -30.11 12.30
C LEU A 487 14.31 -30.26 11.23
N GLY A 488 14.27 -31.36 10.47
CA GLY A 488 15.10 -31.62 9.30
C GLY A 488 14.72 -32.94 8.63
N ALA A 489 15.41 -33.33 7.57
CA ALA A 489 15.11 -34.57 6.83
C ALA A 489 15.17 -35.85 7.70
N TYR A 490 15.97 -35.82 8.78
CA TYR A 490 16.21 -36.96 9.68
C TYR A 490 15.83 -36.67 11.14
N GLN A 491 15.13 -35.57 11.43
CA GLN A 491 14.72 -35.19 12.78
C GLN A 491 13.32 -34.55 12.78
N ARG A 492 12.43 -34.99 13.68
CA ARG A 492 11.11 -34.39 13.89
C ARG A 492 10.76 -34.31 15.38
N VAL A 493 9.78 -33.49 15.72
CA VAL A 493 9.06 -33.59 17.00
C VAL A 493 7.73 -34.28 16.74
N LEU A 494 7.48 -35.39 17.42
CA LEU A 494 6.14 -35.95 17.56
C LEU A 494 5.46 -35.21 18.73
N ALA A 495 4.34 -34.55 18.45
CA ALA A 495 3.66 -33.67 19.37
C ALA A 495 2.25 -34.20 19.71
N SER A 496 2.01 -34.46 20.99
CA SER A 496 0.63 -34.47 21.52
C SER A 496 0.25 -33.02 21.81
N VAL A 497 -0.78 -32.56 21.10
CA VAL A 497 -1.31 -31.20 21.22
C VAL A 497 -2.59 -31.25 22.05
N PHE A 498 -2.69 -30.39 23.05
CA PHE A 498 -3.88 -30.22 23.86
C PHE A 498 -4.44 -28.81 23.69
N VAL A 499 -5.68 -28.69 23.22
CA VAL A 499 -6.41 -27.41 23.16
C VAL A 499 -7.45 -27.40 24.26
N ASN A 500 -7.32 -26.46 25.21
CA ASN A 500 -8.13 -26.39 26.43
C ASN A 500 -8.18 -27.71 27.25
N GLY A 501 -7.10 -28.50 27.18
CA GLY A 501 -6.97 -29.78 27.87
C GLY A 501 -7.50 -31.00 27.12
N VAL A 502 -8.17 -30.82 25.98
CA VAL A 502 -8.58 -31.91 25.07
C VAL A 502 -7.44 -32.19 24.10
N GLU A 503 -7.03 -33.46 23.94
CA GLU A 503 -6.02 -33.83 22.95
C GLU A 503 -6.58 -33.74 21.52
N VAL A 504 -5.80 -33.19 20.59
CA VAL A 504 -6.20 -32.90 19.20
C VAL A 504 -5.20 -33.55 18.25
N HIS A 505 -5.69 -34.30 17.24
CA HIS A 505 -4.86 -35.13 16.37
C HIS A 505 -4.92 -34.74 14.89
N ASN A 506 -4.06 -33.81 14.45
CA ASN A 506 -4.07 -33.17 13.12
C ASN A 506 -5.41 -32.49 12.74
N GLU A 507 -6.30 -32.25 13.71
CA GLU A 507 -7.60 -31.65 13.45
C GLU A 507 -7.53 -30.12 13.38
N THR A 508 -8.62 -29.51 12.90
CA THR A 508 -8.77 -28.05 12.81
C THR A 508 -9.82 -27.61 13.81
N VAL A 509 -9.40 -26.87 14.83
CA VAL A 509 -10.27 -26.39 15.90
C VAL A 509 -10.75 -24.98 15.58
N SER A 510 -12.05 -24.78 15.41
CA SER A 510 -12.63 -23.43 15.36
C SER A 510 -12.53 -22.77 16.73
N LEU A 511 -12.02 -21.55 16.80
CA LEU A 511 -12.01 -20.79 18.05
C LEU A 511 -13.46 -20.38 18.41
N PRO A 512 -13.84 -20.42 19.70
CA PRO A 512 -15.19 -20.03 20.11
C PRO A 512 -15.41 -18.52 19.88
N THR A 513 -16.61 -18.11 19.49
CA THR A 513 -17.00 -16.70 19.26
C THR A 513 -17.22 -15.93 20.57
N SER A 514 -16.31 -16.11 21.53
CA SER A 514 -16.29 -15.51 22.86
C SER A 514 -14.85 -15.44 23.34
N ALA A 515 -14.49 -14.37 24.05
CA ALA A 515 -13.12 -14.09 24.49
C ALA A 515 -12.67 -14.96 25.68
N LEU A 516 -12.74 -16.28 25.52
CA LEU A 516 -12.24 -17.29 26.46
C LEU A 516 -10.78 -17.62 26.14
N ASP A 517 -9.96 -17.86 27.17
CA ASP A 517 -8.55 -18.23 27.01
C ASP A 517 -8.37 -19.58 26.31
N VAL A 518 -7.85 -19.55 25.08
CA VAL A 518 -7.51 -20.74 24.30
C VAL A 518 -6.10 -21.19 24.69
N ASN A 519 -6.02 -22.21 25.55
CA ASN A 519 -4.79 -22.77 26.05
C ASN A 519 -4.30 -23.88 25.12
N VAL A 520 -3.22 -23.62 24.37
CA VAL A 520 -2.56 -24.61 23.50
C VAL A 520 -1.35 -25.14 24.24
N THR A 521 -1.38 -26.40 24.67
CA THR A 521 -0.26 -27.06 25.35
C THR A 521 0.31 -28.13 24.44
N ILE A 522 1.62 -28.10 24.21
CA ILE A 522 2.30 -29.01 23.28
C ILE A 522 3.34 -29.83 24.03
N VAL A 523 3.14 -31.14 24.06
CA VAL A 523 4.07 -32.12 24.64
C VAL A 523 4.82 -32.79 23.49
N GLY A 524 6.09 -32.42 23.31
CA GLY A 524 6.92 -32.85 22.18
C GLY A 524 7.96 -33.91 22.55
N THR A 525 7.89 -35.07 21.91
CA THR A 525 8.95 -36.08 21.92
C THR A 525 9.81 -35.91 20.67
N VAL A 526 11.12 -35.68 20.84
CA VAL A 526 12.07 -35.63 19.71
C VAL A 526 12.24 -37.03 19.15
N GLN A 527 12.12 -37.18 17.85
CA GLN A 527 12.38 -38.41 17.10
C GLN A 527 13.45 -38.20 16.03
N TYR A 528 14.28 -39.22 15.84
CA TYR A 528 15.27 -39.27 14.76
C TYR A 528 14.94 -40.40 13.78
N LEU A 529 15.30 -40.21 12.52
CA LEU A 529 15.22 -41.27 11.51
C LEU A 529 16.45 -42.18 11.64
N VAL A 530 16.20 -43.48 11.61
CA VAL A 530 17.22 -44.53 11.51
C VAL A 530 16.99 -45.27 10.20
N ASP A 531 17.98 -45.22 9.32
CA ASP A 531 18.02 -45.95 8.05
C ASP A 531 18.85 -47.22 8.23
N VAL A 532 18.26 -48.39 7.96
CA VAL A 532 18.90 -49.70 8.11
C VAL A 532 18.92 -50.44 6.77
N VAL A 533 20.12 -50.74 6.28
CA VAL A 533 20.34 -51.55 5.08
C VAL A 533 20.93 -52.89 5.48
N GLN A 534 20.27 -54.00 5.17
CA GLN A 534 20.74 -55.33 5.57
C GLN A 534 20.50 -56.37 4.47
N ARG A 535 21.53 -57.18 4.15
CA ARG A 535 21.34 -58.39 3.35
C ARG A 535 20.73 -59.52 4.20
N THR A 536 19.74 -60.18 3.64
CA THR A 536 19.03 -61.35 4.21
C THR A 536 19.09 -62.53 3.22
N SER A 537 18.51 -63.67 3.58
CA SER A 537 18.34 -64.81 2.66
C SER A 537 17.34 -64.56 1.52
N THR A 538 16.58 -63.46 1.54
CA THR A 538 15.57 -63.12 0.53
C THR A 538 15.94 -61.91 -0.34
N GLY A 539 17.01 -61.18 -0.01
CA GLY A 539 17.48 -60.04 -0.80
C GLY A 539 18.30 -59.04 0.01
N VAL A 540 18.28 -57.77 -0.42
CA VAL A 540 18.70 -56.63 0.40
C VAL A 540 17.45 -55.92 0.90
N LEU A 541 17.32 -55.82 2.21
CA LEU A 541 16.29 -55.06 2.90
C LEU A 541 16.82 -53.64 3.14
N ASN A 542 16.01 -52.63 2.84
CA ASN A 542 16.25 -51.24 3.21
C ASN A 542 15.01 -50.74 3.97
N GLN A 543 15.20 -50.20 5.16
CA GLN A 543 14.12 -49.79 6.06
C GLN A 543 14.47 -48.49 6.79
N SER A 544 13.58 -47.50 6.66
CA SER A 544 13.67 -46.20 7.34
C SER A 544 12.59 -46.10 8.41
N PHE A 545 12.96 -45.97 9.68
CA PHE A 545 12.02 -45.87 10.80
C PHE A 545 12.36 -44.72 11.74
N TRP A 546 11.33 -44.11 12.33
CA TRP A 546 11.46 -43.04 13.32
C TRP A 546 11.45 -43.62 14.73
N TYR A 547 12.42 -43.20 15.55
CA TYR A 547 12.60 -43.65 16.93
C TYR A 547 12.70 -42.48 17.90
N ASP A 548 12.17 -42.64 19.10
CA ASP A 548 12.23 -41.63 20.17
C ASP A 548 13.67 -41.39 20.64
N SER A 549 14.01 -40.14 20.94
CA SER A 549 15.34 -39.74 21.38
C SER A 549 15.73 -40.46 22.68
N GLY A 550 16.78 -41.28 22.61
CA GLY A 550 17.29 -42.11 23.71
C GLY A 550 16.67 -43.51 23.77
N SER A 551 15.73 -43.87 22.88
CA SER A 551 15.20 -45.23 22.80
C SER A 551 16.28 -46.22 22.31
N PRO A 552 16.30 -47.47 22.83
CA PRO A 552 17.22 -48.49 22.39
C PRO A 552 16.68 -49.24 21.16
N ILE A 553 17.54 -49.45 20.16
CA ILE A 553 17.28 -50.34 19.03
C ILE A 553 18.24 -51.53 19.06
N THR A 554 17.75 -52.71 18.69
CA THR A 554 18.54 -53.96 18.64
C THR A 554 18.44 -54.59 17.26
N LEU A 555 19.56 -54.72 16.58
CA LEU A 555 19.68 -55.31 15.25
C LEU A 555 20.47 -56.63 15.32
N SER A 556 20.11 -57.61 14.51
CA SER A 556 20.79 -58.92 14.47
C SER A 556 21.01 -59.40 13.04
N ALA A 557 22.16 -60.04 12.79
CA ALA A 557 22.59 -60.48 11.47
C ALA A 557 22.89 -61.97 11.44
N GLN A 558 22.49 -62.64 10.34
CA GLN A 558 22.88 -64.02 10.08
C GLN A 558 24.37 -64.06 9.71
N ARG A 559 25.18 -64.76 10.52
CA ARG A 559 26.64 -64.82 10.32
C ARG A 559 27.04 -65.29 8.91
N TYR A 560 26.24 -66.18 8.32
CA TYR A 560 26.38 -66.65 6.94
C TYR A 560 25.02 -66.71 6.25
N ILE A 561 24.94 -66.21 5.01
CA ILE A 561 23.79 -66.34 4.11
C ILE A 561 24.24 -67.12 2.88
N TYR A 562 23.84 -68.37 2.76
CA TYR A 562 24.20 -69.22 1.62
C TYR A 562 23.34 -68.88 0.40
N THR A 563 23.97 -68.60 -0.74
CA THR A 563 23.27 -68.40 -2.02
C THR A 563 23.13 -69.72 -2.78
N ASN A 564 24.07 -70.64 -2.59
CA ASN A 564 24.01 -72.02 -3.05
C ASN A 564 24.95 -72.91 -2.17
N SER A 565 25.20 -74.15 -2.57
CA SER A 565 26.06 -75.08 -1.82
C SER A 565 27.57 -74.75 -1.85
N THR A 566 27.98 -73.85 -2.73
CA THR A 566 29.38 -73.46 -3.01
C THR A 566 29.67 -71.96 -2.85
N SER A 567 28.66 -71.12 -2.62
CA SER A 567 28.79 -69.65 -2.49
C SER A 567 27.93 -69.12 -1.33
N ARG A 568 28.45 -68.15 -0.57
CA ARG A 568 27.77 -67.53 0.58
C ARG A 568 28.22 -66.09 0.82
N TYR A 569 27.39 -65.29 1.48
CA TYR A 569 27.81 -64.05 2.12
C TYR A 569 28.19 -64.31 3.58
N ALA A 570 29.32 -63.78 4.02
CA ALA A 570 29.80 -63.84 5.41
C ALA A 570 29.79 -62.44 6.04
N PHE A 571 29.12 -62.31 7.18
CA PHE A 571 28.97 -61.05 7.89
C PHE A 571 30.29 -60.57 8.50
N GLN A 572 30.63 -59.30 8.31
CA GLN A 572 31.86 -58.67 8.84
C GLN A 572 31.60 -57.74 10.02
N GLY A 573 30.40 -57.18 10.12
CA GLY A 573 30.02 -56.20 11.13
C GLY A 573 28.94 -55.25 10.63
N TRP A 574 28.48 -54.38 11.53
CA TRP A 574 27.57 -53.28 11.19
C TRP A 574 28.38 -51.99 11.03
N SER A 575 28.27 -51.32 9.89
CA SER A 575 28.74 -49.94 9.74
C SER A 575 27.67 -49.02 10.33
N VAL A 576 28.02 -48.22 11.35
CA VAL A 576 27.13 -47.24 11.99
C VAL A 576 27.71 -45.86 11.72
N ASN A 577 27.04 -45.05 10.90
CA ASN A 577 27.54 -43.75 10.41
C ASN A 577 28.97 -43.82 9.80
N GLY A 578 29.39 -45.00 9.32
CA GLY A 578 30.72 -45.26 8.75
C GLY A 578 31.71 -46.02 9.67
N GLU A 579 31.41 -46.19 10.95
CA GLU A 579 32.28 -46.95 11.88
C GLU A 579 31.84 -48.42 12.01
N LEU A 580 32.78 -49.36 11.87
CA LEU A 580 32.48 -50.80 11.81
C LEU A 580 32.46 -51.47 13.19
N VAL A 581 31.28 -51.90 13.64
CA VAL A 581 31.06 -52.72 14.84
C VAL A 581 31.03 -54.21 14.47
N ASN A 582 32.11 -54.93 14.77
CA ASN A 582 32.24 -56.37 14.49
C ASN A 582 31.50 -57.23 15.54
N SER A 583 30.17 -57.28 15.43
CA SER A 583 29.30 -58.18 16.20
C SER A 583 28.04 -58.52 15.41
N THR A 584 27.60 -59.79 15.44
CA THR A 584 26.33 -60.23 14.81
C THR A 584 25.08 -59.72 15.53
N SER A 585 25.22 -59.11 16.70
CA SER A 585 24.16 -58.40 17.42
C SER A 585 24.64 -56.99 17.79
N LEU A 586 23.85 -55.98 17.48
CA LEU A 586 24.14 -54.57 17.71
C LEU A 586 23.01 -53.95 18.52
N ALA A 587 23.37 -53.23 19.58
CA ALA A 587 22.47 -52.37 20.33
C ALA A 587 22.95 -50.92 20.21
N LEU A 588 22.04 -50.00 19.85
CA LEU A 588 22.30 -48.56 19.78
C LEU A 588 21.21 -47.81 20.56
N ASN A 589 21.56 -46.67 21.15
CA ASN A 589 20.58 -45.71 21.65
C ASN A 589 20.44 -44.58 20.63
N VAL A 590 19.21 -44.25 20.21
CA VAL A 590 18.97 -43.28 19.14
C VAL A 590 19.01 -41.85 19.69
N SER A 591 20.21 -41.28 19.84
CA SER A 591 20.42 -39.89 20.29
C SER A 591 20.62 -38.87 19.16
N THR A 592 20.81 -39.35 17.93
CA THR A 592 20.99 -38.60 16.68
C THR A 592 20.39 -39.40 15.52
N PRO A 593 20.34 -38.87 14.28
CA PRO A 593 20.18 -39.70 13.09
C PRO A 593 21.25 -40.80 13.02
N LEU A 594 20.86 -41.95 12.44
CA LEU A 594 21.74 -43.12 12.29
C LEU A 594 21.52 -43.75 10.91
N ILE A 595 22.62 -43.99 10.19
CA ILE A 595 22.67 -44.85 9.00
C ILE A 595 23.41 -46.13 9.41
N VAL A 596 22.78 -47.29 9.20
CA VAL A 596 23.27 -48.58 9.69
C VAL A 596 23.29 -49.64 8.57
N ASP A 597 24.48 -49.95 8.05
CA ASP A 597 24.68 -50.95 7.01
C ASP A 597 25.19 -52.28 7.59
N GLY A 598 24.49 -53.38 7.31
CA GLY A 598 24.96 -54.73 7.57
C GLY A 598 26.01 -55.14 6.54
N VAL A 599 27.29 -55.10 6.90
CA VAL A 599 28.41 -55.36 5.97
C VAL A 599 28.64 -56.86 5.80
N TYR A 600 28.56 -57.32 4.55
CA TYR A 600 28.82 -58.71 4.15
C TYR A 600 29.88 -58.76 3.05
N VAL A 601 30.76 -59.76 3.15
CA VAL A 601 31.73 -60.12 2.10
C VAL A 601 31.29 -61.43 1.44
N GLU A 602 31.35 -61.50 0.12
CA GLU A 602 31.06 -62.72 -0.63
C GLU A 602 32.20 -63.72 -0.46
N GLN A 603 31.86 -64.99 -0.27
CA GLN A 603 32.81 -66.08 -0.08
C GLN A 603 32.41 -67.30 -0.92
N ASP A 604 33.40 -67.87 -1.59
CA ASP A 604 33.27 -69.09 -2.37
C ASP A 604 34.02 -70.25 -1.75
N LEU A 605 33.49 -71.45 -1.97
CA LEU A 605 34.07 -72.70 -1.50
C LEU A 605 35.28 -73.07 -2.38
N ILE A 606 36.44 -73.15 -1.73
CA ILE A 606 37.68 -73.69 -2.27
C ILE A 606 37.82 -75.10 -1.73
N THR A 607 37.94 -76.09 -2.62
CA THR A 607 38.23 -77.48 -2.27
C THR A 607 39.54 -77.95 -2.91
N LEU A 608 40.38 -78.52 -2.05
CA LEU A 608 41.60 -79.24 -2.39
C LEU A 608 41.33 -80.72 -2.19
N SER A 609 41.50 -81.53 -3.24
CA SER A 609 41.51 -82.98 -3.14
C SER A 609 42.89 -83.55 -3.45
N SER A 610 43.30 -84.57 -2.69
CA SER A 610 44.55 -85.28 -2.91
C SER A 610 44.46 -86.72 -2.39
N PRO A 611 45.37 -87.62 -2.78
CA PRO A 611 45.47 -88.97 -2.21
C PRO A 611 45.81 -89.01 -0.70
N LEU A 612 46.10 -87.86 -0.07
CA LEU A 612 46.55 -87.74 1.32
C LEU A 612 45.50 -87.07 2.21
N SER A 613 44.80 -86.08 1.68
CA SER A 613 43.75 -85.32 2.37
C SER A 613 42.81 -84.62 1.38
N ASN A 614 41.57 -84.44 1.81
CA ASN A 614 40.64 -83.48 1.23
C ASN A 614 40.50 -82.32 2.21
N VAL A 615 40.62 -81.07 1.74
CA VAL A 615 40.48 -79.85 2.53
C VAL A 615 39.46 -78.95 1.85
N SER A 616 38.55 -78.36 2.62
CA SER A 616 37.60 -77.36 2.14
C SER A 616 37.63 -76.11 3.02
N VAL A 617 37.56 -74.95 2.39
CA VAL A 617 37.69 -73.64 3.03
C VAL A 617 36.89 -72.60 2.25
N TRP A 618 36.39 -71.58 2.94
CA TRP A 618 35.65 -70.47 2.32
C TRP A 618 36.59 -69.29 2.12
N GLY A 619 36.98 -69.01 0.88
CA GLY A 619 37.81 -67.86 0.52
C GLY A 619 36.94 -66.63 0.22
N ALA A 620 37.37 -65.45 0.63
CA ALA A 620 36.70 -64.20 0.27
C ALA A 620 36.91 -63.88 -1.21
N VAL A 621 35.84 -63.57 -1.93
CA VAL A 621 35.89 -63.19 -3.35
C VAL A 621 36.62 -61.86 -3.50
N GLY A 622 37.59 -61.81 -4.42
CA GLY A 622 38.51 -60.69 -4.62
C GLY A 622 39.87 -60.85 -3.93
N GLU A 623 39.98 -61.71 -2.90
CA GLU A 623 41.24 -61.92 -2.18
C GLU A 623 42.14 -62.99 -2.84
N PRO A 624 43.47 -62.91 -2.68
CA PRO A 624 44.40 -63.94 -3.13
C PRO A 624 44.40 -65.14 -2.17
N TYR A 625 44.17 -66.34 -2.70
CA TYR A 625 44.28 -67.60 -1.96
C TYR A 625 45.42 -68.46 -2.50
N SER A 626 46.01 -69.29 -1.64
CA SER A 626 47.16 -70.13 -1.96
C SER A 626 46.99 -71.57 -1.47
N LEU A 627 47.26 -72.54 -2.35
CA LEU A 627 47.16 -73.98 -2.10
C LEU A 627 48.50 -74.66 -2.34
N SER A 628 48.98 -75.42 -1.35
CA SER A 628 50.16 -76.26 -1.47
C SER A 628 49.81 -77.74 -1.34
N ALA A 629 50.46 -78.58 -2.14
CA ALA A 629 50.45 -80.03 -2.00
C ALA A 629 51.82 -80.50 -1.46
N PRO A 630 51.89 -81.58 -0.67
CA PRO A 630 53.15 -82.25 -0.35
C PRO A 630 53.93 -82.58 -1.63
N ALA A 631 55.25 -82.32 -1.65
CA ALA A 631 56.07 -82.50 -2.85
C ALA A 631 56.14 -83.98 -3.32
N SER A 632 56.00 -84.92 -2.38
CA SER A 632 55.89 -86.36 -2.66
C SER A 632 55.27 -87.14 -1.50
N TYR A 633 54.74 -88.33 -1.79
CA TYR A 633 54.35 -89.33 -0.79
C TYR A 633 54.74 -90.75 -1.25
N GLY A 634 54.51 -91.76 -0.41
CA GLY A 634 54.98 -93.12 -0.64
C GLY A 634 56.46 -93.31 -0.26
N GLY A 635 56.98 -94.51 -0.46
CA GLY A 635 58.32 -94.90 0.01
C GLY A 635 58.97 -95.93 -0.90
N PHE A 636 60.04 -96.56 -0.45
CA PHE A 636 60.70 -97.61 -1.25
C PHE A 636 59.75 -98.81 -1.45
N PRO A 637 59.60 -99.37 -2.68
CA PRO A 637 60.34 -99.05 -3.90
C PRO A 637 59.65 -98.06 -4.87
N VAL A 638 58.45 -97.56 -4.57
CA VAL A 638 57.68 -96.62 -5.42
C VAL A 638 57.19 -95.41 -4.62
N SER A 639 57.75 -94.24 -4.93
CA SER A 639 57.25 -92.94 -4.45
C SER A 639 56.35 -92.29 -5.50
N TYR A 640 55.56 -91.30 -5.08
CA TYR A 640 54.68 -90.49 -5.92
C TYR A 640 55.08 -89.03 -5.75
N HIS A 641 55.50 -88.36 -6.82
CA HIS A 641 55.92 -86.95 -6.78
C HIS A 641 54.82 -86.06 -7.37
N PHE A 642 54.62 -84.88 -6.80
CA PHE A 642 53.65 -83.91 -7.30
C PHE A 642 53.98 -83.56 -8.75
N LYS A 643 52.99 -83.65 -9.65
CA LYS A 643 53.13 -83.37 -11.07
C LYS A 643 52.47 -82.06 -11.46
N GLN A 644 51.19 -81.89 -11.10
CA GLN A 644 50.38 -80.74 -11.50
C GLN A 644 49.07 -80.67 -10.71
N TRP A 645 48.47 -79.50 -10.70
CA TRP A 645 47.06 -79.29 -10.37
C TRP A 645 46.16 -79.59 -11.57
N SER A 646 44.98 -80.15 -11.32
CA SER A 646 43.89 -80.30 -12.29
C SER A 646 42.54 -79.94 -11.68
N GLY A 647 41.51 -79.73 -12.51
CA GLY A 647 40.17 -79.32 -12.08
C GLY A 647 39.81 -77.94 -12.60
N SER A 648 39.18 -77.12 -11.75
CA SER A 648 38.70 -75.76 -12.09
C SER A 648 39.81 -74.71 -12.29
N LEU A 649 41.03 -75.04 -11.87
CA LEU A 649 42.31 -74.39 -12.15
C LEU A 649 43.36 -75.49 -12.36
N GLY A 650 44.47 -75.18 -13.06
CA GLY A 650 45.52 -76.15 -13.35
C GLY A 650 46.88 -75.51 -13.60
N GLY A 651 47.95 -76.27 -13.41
CA GLY A 651 49.34 -75.81 -13.57
C GLY A 651 50.33 -76.67 -12.79
N SER A 652 51.62 -76.58 -13.11
CA SER A 652 52.70 -77.32 -12.45
C SER A 652 53.31 -76.62 -11.23
N ALA A 653 52.96 -75.34 -11.00
CA ALA A 653 53.44 -74.59 -9.85
C ALA A 653 52.83 -75.09 -8.52
N ASN A 654 53.68 -75.26 -7.51
CA ASN A 654 53.28 -75.66 -6.16
C ASN A 654 54.18 -74.92 -5.16
N THR A 655 53.69 -73.98 -4.35
CA THR A 655 52.30 -73.50 -4.17
C THR A 655 51.63 -72.98 -5.45
N LEU A 656 50.31 -73.20 -5.58
CA LEU A 656 49.43 -72.54 -6.56
C LEU A 656 48.72 -71.36 -5.88
N THR A 657 48.83 -70.17 -6.47
CA THR A 657 48.18 -68.94 -5.98
C THR A 657 47.22 -68.39 -7.04
N PHE A 658 46.04 -67.96 -6.62
CA PHE A 658 45.00 -67.39 -7.48
C PHE A 658 44.13 -66.39 -6.71
N VAL A 659 43.44 -65.49 -7.41
CA VAL A 659 42.40 -64.64 -6.80
C VAL A 659 41.06 -65.39 -6.82
N VAL A 660 40.38 -65.44 -5.69
CA VAL A 660 39.06 -66.08 -5.57
C VAL A 660 38.04 -65.26 -6.35
N SER A 661 37.43 -65.86 -7.38
CA SER A 661 36.49 -65.19 -8.30
C SER A 661 35.29 -66.07 -8.70
N ARG A 662 35.22 -67.26 -8.12
CA ARG A 662 34.23 -68.33 -8.29
C ARG A 662 34.62 -69.48 -7.36
N PRO A 663 33.74 -70.48 -7.11
CA PRO A 663 34.13 -71.72 -6.46
C PRO A 663 35.29 -72.42 -7.20
N VAL A 664 36.26 -72.93 -6.44
CA VAL A 664 37.48 -73.57 -6.96
C VAL A 664 37.61 -74.96 -6.38
N SER A 665 37.41 -75.98 -7.22
CA SER A 665 37.74 -77.37 -6.92
C SER A 665 38.99 -77.77 -7.70
N VAL A 666 40.05 -78.20 -7.01
CA VAL A 666 41.31 -78.67 -7.60
C VAL A 666 41.81 -79.97 -6.99
N VAL A 667 42.47 -80.77 -7.81
CA VAL A 667 43.06 -82.07 -7.45
C VAL A 667 44.57 -81.99 -7.60
N ALA A 668 45.30 -82.39 -6.56
CA ALA A 668 46.75 -82.58 -6.63
C ALA A 668 47.07 -83.90 -7.35
N VAL A 669 47.55 -83.83 -8.59
CA VAL A 669 47.93 -85.00 -9.39
C VAL A 669 49.40 -85.32 -9.18
N TYR A 670 49.70 -86.58 -8.88
CA TYR A 670 51.06 -87.09 -8.67
C TYR A 670 51.42 -88.13 -9.73
N SER A 671 52.71 -88.27 -10.02
CA SER A 671 53.27 -89.32 -10.88
C SER A 671 54.11 -90.30 -10.09
N ALA A 672 53.92 -91.60 -10.32
CA ALA A 672 54.73 -92.65 -9.73
C ALA A 672 56.19 -92.59 -10.22
N SER A 673 57.12 -92.84 -9.30
CA SER A 673 58.57 -92.84 -9.48
C SER A 673 59.11 -94.20 -9.09
N TYR A 674 59.59 -94.95 -10.08
CA TYR A 674 60.02 -96.34 -9.95
C TYR A 674 61.54 -96.47 -9.69
N THR A 675 62.21 -95.39 -9.28
CA THR A 675 63.68 -95.38 -9.08
C THR A 675 64.13 -96.42 -8.06
N GLY A 676 63.33 -96.72 -7.04
CA GLY A 676 63.58 -97.82 -6.11
C GLY A 676 63.45 -99.21 -6.75
N VAL A 677 62.44 -99.41 -7.60
CA VAL A 677 62.25 -100.65 -8.38
C VAL A 677 63.40 -100.87 -9.37
N ILE A 678 63.99 -99.82 -9.93
CA ILE A 678 65.15 -99.90 -10.84
C ILE A 678 66.45 -100.17 -10.06
N ALA A 679 66.62 -99.58 -8.88
CA ALA A 679 67.80 -99.81 -8.04
C ALA A 679 67.87 -101.26 -7.49
N LEU A 680 66.73 -101.88 -7.20
CA LEU A 680 66.64 -103.21 -6.61
C LEU A 680 67.34 -104.33 -7.43
N PRO A 681 67.05 -104.55 -8.73
CA PRO A 681 67.74 -105.57 -9.53
C PRO A 681 69.21 -105.23 -9.78
N ILE A 682 69.60 -103.96 -9.81
CA ILE A 682 71.02 -103.54 -9.92
C ILE A 682 71.79 -103.99 -8.67
N ALA A 683 71.24 -103.74 -7.47
CA ALA A 683 71.84 -104.19 -6.21
C ALA A 683 71.92 -105.73 -6.12
N VAL A 684 70.85 -106.43 -6.52
CA VAL A 684 70.81 -107.91 -6.52
C VAL A 684 71.79 -108.51 -7.55
N PHE A 685 71.92 -107.91 -8.74
CA PHE A 685 72.89 -108.35 -9.76
C PHE A 685 74.33 -108.20 -9.28
N LEU A 686 74.67 -107.05 -8.67
CA LEU A 686 75.99 -106.82 -8.08
C LEU A 686 76.32 -107.81 -6.95
N ALA A 687 75.34 -108.13 -6.09
CA ALA A 687 75.50 -109.14 -5.05
C ALA A 687 75.72 -110.55 -5.63
N GLY A 688 74.93 -110.95 -6.65
CA GLY A 688 75.08 -112.24 -7.32
C GLY A 688 76.43 -112.45 -8.00
N LEU A 689 76.97 -111.39 -8.61
CA LEU A 689 78.29 -111.41 -9.25
C LEU A 689 79.41 -111.76 -8.26
N GLY A 690 79.33 -111.24 -7.02
CA GLY A 690 80.29 -111.52 -5.96
C GLY A 690 80.28 -112.98 -5.50
N VAL A 691 79.10 -113.60 -5.38
CA VAL A 691 78.96 -115.02 -4.99
C VAL A 691 79.54 -115.96 -6.04
N GLY A 692 79.31 -115.68 -7.33
CA GLY A 692 79.85 -116.48 -8.43
C GLY A 692 81.39 -116.52 -8.47
N LEU A 693 82.04 -115.39 -8.15
CA LEU A 693 83.51 -115.31 -8.07
C LEU A 693 84.10 -116.09 -6.88
N LEU A 694 83.40 -116.11 -5.74
CA LEU A 694 83.85 -116.83 -4.53
C LEU A 694 83.86 -118.35 -4.72
N LEU A 695 82.82 -118.92 -5.33
CA LEU A 695 82.70 -120.38 -5.50
C LEU A 695 83.77 -120.98 -6.41
N ARG A 696 84.18 -120.25 -7.47
CA ARG A 696 85.18 -120.73 -8.45
C ARG A 696 86.59 -120.96 -7.86
N ARG A 697 86.87 -120.44 -6.65
CA ARG A 697 88.18 -120.59 -5.97
C ARG A 697 88.35 -121.85 -5.14
N ARG A 698 87.29 -122.57 -4.74
CA ARG A 698 87.40 -123.74 -3.83
C ARG A 698 87.69 -125.08 -4.52
N ALA A 699 87.39 -125.23 -5.81
CA ALA A 699 87.39 -126.53 -6.51
C ALA A 699 88.78 -127.05 -6.96
N LYS A 700 89.87 -126.78 -6.22
CA LYS A 700 91.24 -127.10 -6.68
C LYS A 700 92.27 -127.57 -5.64
N MET A 701 91.86 -127.95 -4.41
CA MET A 701 92.77 -128.56 -3.43
C MET A 701 92.15 -129.78 -2.72
N SER A 702 92.98 -130.82 -2.59
CA SER A 702 92.81 -132.22 -2.13
C SER A 702 94.27 -132.74 -1.93
N PRO A 703 94.64 -133.74 -1.09
CA PRO A 703 93.93 -134.94 -0.61
C PRO A 703 93.80 -134.98 0.94
N ILE A 704 93.36 -136.05 1.62
CA ILE A 704 93.09 -137.47 1.28
C ILE A 704 91.61 -137.79 1.52
#